data_AF-A0A530CEH6-F1
#
_entry.id   AF-A0A530CEH6-F1
#
_cell.length_a   1.000
_cell.length_b   1.000
_cell.length_c   1.000
_cell.angle_alpha   90.00
_cell.angle_beta   90.00
_cell.angle_gamma   90.00
#
_symmetry.space_group_name_H-M   'P 1'
#
loop_
_entity.id
_entity.type
_entity.pdbx_description
1 polymer ?
#
loop_
_entity_poly.entity_id
_entity_poly.type
_entity_poly.pdbx_seq_one_letter_code
_entity_poly.pdbx_strand_id
1 'polypeptide(L)'
;VDATRIVIRATEDLDPGKSGVDIYRLMKFQRSNQNTCINQRPLVRMGDRVNKGDIIADGPSTELGDLALGRNVLVAFMPWNGYNYEDSILLSERIVADDVFTSIHIEEFEVMARDTKLGPEEITRDIPNVSEEALKNLDEAGIVYIGAEVQPGDILVGKITPKGESPMTPEEKLLRAIFGEKASDVRDTSMRMPPGTFGTVVEVRVFNRHGVEKDERAMAIEREEIERLAKDRDDEQAILDRNVYARLSDTLVGKEAIAGPKGFKKGSKLSKDTLDEYPRSQWWQFAVENEKLQGELEALRGQYDESKKALEQRFMDKVEKVQRGDEMPPGVMKMVKVFVAVKRKMQPGDKMAGRHGNKGVVSRIVPVEDMPFLEDGTHADIVLNPLGVPSRMNVGQILETHLGWACAGMGRKIGELIDAYKGGGDIKPLRKTLESFMPANDRNEPIREYDDESIVRLSEQMRRGVSIATPVFDGAHEVDINTMLEQAGLHTSGQSQLYDGRTGEPFDRKVTMGYIYMLKLHHLVDDKIHARSIGPYSLVTQQPLGGKAQFGGQRFGEMEVWALEAYGAAYTLQEMLTVKSDDVAGRTKVYEAIVRGDDTFEAGIPESFNVLVKEMRSLGLNVELENTQVEETPTRLPDAAE
;
A
#
# COMPACT_ATOMS: atom_id res chain seq x y z
N VAL A 1 -11.91 19.69 -12.00
CA VAL A 1 -11.49 18.35 -11.56
C VAL A 1 -9.99 18.35 -11.51
N ASP A 2 -9.41 17.94 -10.39
CA ASP A 2 -7.96 17.74 -10.23
C ASP A 2 -7.70 16.34 -9.67
N ALA A 3 -6.46 15.86 -9.74
CA ALA A 3 -6.05 14.58 -9.16
C ALA A 3 -6.20 14.53 -7.63
N THR A 4 -6.30 15.68 -6.97
CA THR A 4 -6.40 15.82 -5.51
C THR A 4 -7.80 16.16 -5.00
N ARG A 5 -8.65 16.76 -5.84
CA ARG A 5 -9.99 17.19 -5.43
C ARG A 5 -10.95 17.31 -6.62
N ILE A 6 -12.23 17.11 -6.33
CA ILE A 6 -13.34 17.28 -7.26
C ILE A 6 -14.26 18.35 -6.69
N VAL A 7 -14.54 19.38 -7.49
CA VAL A 7 -15.43 20.48 -7.12
C VAL A 7 -16.69 20.32 -7.96
N ILE A 8 -17.82 20.11 -7.29
CA ILE A 8 -19.12 19.91 -7.95
C ILE A 8 -19.99 21.12 -7.65
N ARG A 9 -20.59 21.67 -8.71
CA ARG A 9 -21.57 22.74 -8.61
C ARG A 9 -22.97 22.16 -8.62
N ALA A 10 -23.70 22.37 -7.54
CA ALA A 10 -25.11 21.99 -7.46
C ALA A 10 -25.94 22.83 -8.45
N THR A 11 -26.72 22.16 -9.30
CA THR A 11 -27.64 22.80 -10.25
C THR A 11 -29.08 22.81 -9.77
N GLU A 12 -29.44 21.90 -8.86
CA GLU A 12 -30.77 21.69 -8.28
C GLU A 12 -30.67 21.68 -6.74
N ASP A 13 -31.76 21.93 -6.01
CA ASP A 13 -31.80 22.05 -4.53
C ASP A 13 -30.85 23.10 -3.92
N LEU A 14 -30.92 24.32 -4.45
CA LEU A 14 -30.20 25.50 -3.95
C LEU A 14 -30.84 26.06 -2.66
N ASP A 15 -30.79 25.28 -1.58
CA ASP A 15 -31.19 25.74 -0.25
C ASP A 15 -30.39 27.02 0.11
N PRO A 16 -31.04 28.17 0.42
CA PRO A 16 -30.35 29.45 0.59
C PRO A 16 -29.26 29.46 1.67
N GLY A 17 -29.32 28.54 2.63
CA GLY A 17 -28.35 28.38 3.71
C GLY A 17 -27.22 27.39 3.44
N LYS A 18 -27.21 26.67 2.29
CA LYS A 18 -26.16 25.71 1.94
C LYS A 18 -25.25 26.27 0.86
N SER A 19 -23.96 25.95 0.96
CA SER A 19 -23.00 26.22 -0.12
C SER A 19 -23.51 25.59 -1.41
N GLY A 20 -23.64 26.36 -2.49
CA GLY A 20 -24.00 25.83 -3.81
C GLY A 20 -22.91 25.00 -4.48
N VAL A 21 -21.86 24.65 -3.72
CA VAL A 21 -20.73 23.84 -4.14
C VAL A 21 -20.28 22.89 -3.07
N ASP A 22 -20.04 21.67 -3.51
CA ASP A 22 -19.45 20.58 -2.75
C ASP A 22 -18.01 20.34 -3.22
N ILE A 23 -17.07 20.33 -2.27
CA ILE A 23 -15.66 20.03 -2.52
C ILE A 23 -15.36 18.66 -1.93
N TYR A 24 -15.06 17.70 -2.81
CA TYR A 24 -14.64 16.36 -2.45
C TYR A 24 -13.12 16.25 -2.56
N ARG A 25 -12.44 16.11 -1.42
CA ARG A 25 -11.00 15.89 -1.37
C ARG A 25 -10.70 14.39 -1.52
N LEU A 26 -9.84 14.06 -2.46
CA LEU A 26 -9.44 12.68 -2.73
C LEU A 26 -8.29 12.29 -1.80
N MET A 27 -8.35 11.07 -1.26
CA MET A 27 -7.26 10.46 -0.52
C MET A 27 -6.16 10.02 -1.49
N LYS A 28 -4.94 10.54 -1.34
CA LYS A 28 -3.80 10.23 -2.23
C LYS A 28 -2.70 9.54 -1.44
N PHE A 29 -2.32 8.35 -1.88
CA PHE A 29 -1.21 7.55 -1.35
C PHE A 29 -1.19 7.49 0.19
N GLN A 30 -2.33 7.21 0.81
CA GLN A 30 -2.43 7.05 2.26
C GLN A 30 -2.15 5.60 2.67
N ARG A 31 -1.48 5.43 3.80
CA ARG A 31 -1.24 4.12 4.41
C ARG A 31 -2.54 3.53 4.95
N SER A 32 -2.80 2.26 4.67
CA SER A 32 -3.83 1.47 5.35
C SER A 32 -3.29 0.77 6.60
N ASN A 33 -4.18 0.22 7.43
CA ASN A 33 -3.79 -0.55 8.62
C ASN A 33 -2.90 -1.77 8.30
N GLN A 34 -3.00 -2.32 7.09
CA GLN A 34 -2.20 -3.46 6.62
C GLN A 34 -1.01 -3.01 5.76
N ASN A 35 -0.58 -1.75 5.88
CA ASN A 35 0.51 -1.15 5.10
C ASN A 35 0.25 -1.14 3.59
N THR A 36 -0.99 -1.32 3.12
CA THR A 36 -1.33 -1.16 1.70
C THR A 36 -1.59 0.30 1.36
N CYS A 37 -1.63 0.63 0.07
CA CYS A 37 -1.86 1.99 -0.41
C CYS A 37 -3.35 2.26 -0.69
N ILE A 38 -3.90 3.29 -0.04
CA ILE A 38 -5.20 3.89 -0.36
C ILE A 38 -4.94 5.07 -1.31
N ASN A 39 -5.47 4.98 -2.53
CA ASN A 39 -5.32 6.03 -3.53
C ASN A 39 -6.61 6.16 -4.34
N GLN A 40 -7.21 7.35 -4.30
CA GLN A 40 -8.41 7.66 -5.06
C GLN A 40 -8.08 8.35 -6.39
N ARG A 41 -8.82 8.01 -7.43
CA ARG A 41 -8.65 8.56 -8.78
C ARG A 41 -9.96 9.15 -9.28
N PRO A 42 -9.98 10.39 -9.79
CA PRO A 42 -11.21 10.97 -10.34
C PRO A 42 -11.65 10.19 -11.59
N LEU A 43 -12.94 9.91 -11.69
CA LEU A 43 -13.57 9.30 -12.86
C LEU A 43 -14.17 10.36 -13.80
N VAL A 44 -14.75 11.39 -13.21
CA VAL A 44 -15.45 12.46 -13.93
C VAL A 44 -14.47 13.42 -14.60
N ARG A 45 -14.86 13.95 -15.76
CA ARG A 45 -14.15 14.99 -16.49
C ARG A 45 -14.77 16.36 -16.21
N MET A 46 -14.03 17.41 -16.55
CA MET A 46 -14.56 18.76 -16.44
C MET A 46 -15.74 18.96 -17.40
N GLY A 47 -16.88 19.35 -16.85
CA GLY A 47 -18.10 19.62 -17.62
C GLY A 47 -19.12 18.48 -17.61
N ASP A 48 -18.75 17.31 -17.08
CA ASP A 48 -19.67 16.18 -16.96
C ASP A 48 -20.84 16.55 -16.03
N ARG A 49 -22.04 16.09 -16.41
CA ARG A 49 -23.23 16.16 -15.54
C ARG A 49 -23.30 14.89 -14.72
N VAL A 50 -23.42 15.05 -13.40
CA VAL A 50 -23.51 13.96 -12.43
C VAL A 50 -24.81 14.07 -11.66
N ASN A 51 -25.43 12.92 -11.37
CA ASN A 51 -26.63 12.84 -10.56
C ASN A 51 -26.28 12.44 -9.12
N LYS A 52 -27.22 12.65 -8.20
CA LYS A 52 -27.08 12.21 -6.82
C LYS A 52 -26.94 10.69 -6.76
N GLY A 53 -25.84 10.22 -6.18
CA GLY A 53 -25.52 8.80 -6.06
C GLY A 53 -24.54 8.27 -7.11
N ASP A 54 -24.18 9.08 -8.11
CA ASP A 54 -23.17 8.68 -9.09
C ASP A 54 -21.75 8.66 -8.48
N ILE A 55 -20.92 7.74 -8.96
CA ILE A 55 -19.55 7.53 -8.48
C ILE A 55 -18.63 8.51 -9.21
N ILE A 56 -18.02 9.43 -8.44
CA ILE A 56 -17.17 10.50 -9.00
C ILE A 56 -15.68 10.18 -8.97
N ALA A 57 -15.26 9.21 -8.14
CA ALA A 57 -13.88 8.78 -8.01
C ALA A 57 -13.81 7.31 -7.59
N ASP A 58 -12.85 6.58 -8.16
CA ASP A 58 -12.52 5.21 -7.75
C ASP A 58 -11.59 5.20 -6.55
N GLY A 59 -11.77 4.20 -5.69
CA GLY A 59 -10.89 3.88 -4.56
C GLY A 59 -9.81 2.86 -4.89
N PRO A 60 -9.09 2.35 -3.88
CA PRO A 60 -8.23 1.20 -4.05
C PRO A 60 -9.07 -0.03 -4.43
N SER A 61 -8.60 -0.79 -5.42
CA SER A 61 -9.28 -2.00 -5.91
C SER A 61 -10.71 -1.75 -6.41
N THR A 62 -10.94 -0.62 -7.07
CA THR A 62 -12.19 -0.29 -7.78
C THR A 62 -11.84 0.16 -9.20
N GLU A 63 -12.67 -0.20 -10.18
CA GLU A 63 -12.55 0.24 -11.58
C GLU A 63 -13.94 0.61 -12.09
N LEU A 64 -14.14 1.89 -12.44
CA LEU A 64 -15.41 2.44 -12.93
C LEU A 64 -16.59 2.22 -11.96
N GLY A 65 -16.32 2.20 -10.65
CA GLY A 65 -17.31 1.93 -9.61
C GLY A 65 -17.50 0.46 -9.24
N ASP A 66 -16.94 -0.47 -10.01
CA ASP A 66 -16.99 -1.91 -9.72
C ASP A 66 -15.82 -2.37 -8.87
N LEU A 67 -16.07 -3.37 -8.02
CA LEU A 67 -15.04 -3.96 -7.17
C LEU A 67 -14.03 -4.78 -8.00
N ALA A 68 -12.78 -4.31 -8.03
CA ALA A 68 -11.67 -4.89 -8.78
C ALA A 68 -10.49 -5.29 -7.85
N LEU A 69 -10.65 -6.36 -7.08
CA LEU A 69 -9.65 -6.90 -6.13
C LEU A 69 -8.39 -7.53 -6.77
N GLY A 70 -8.46 -7.92 -8.03
CA GLY A 70 -7.47 -8.70 -8.75
C GLY A 70 -7.50 -8.40 -10.25
N ARG A 71 -6.96 -9.31 -11.06
CA ARG A 71 -6.85 -9.14 -12.52
C ARG A 71 -7.30 -10.40 -13.24
N ASN A 72 -7.99 -10.21 -14.36
CA ASN A 72 -8.25 -11.28 -15.32
C ASN A 72 -6.96 -11.62 -16.03
N VAL A 73 -6.57 -12.89 -16.02
CA VAL A 73 -5.34 -13.39 -16.66
C VAL A 73 -5.66 -14.60 -17.53
N LEU A 74 -4.91 -14.76 -18.61
CA LEU A 74 -5.12 -15.86 -19.55
C LEU A 74 -4.47 -17.14 -19.02
N VAL A 75 -5.27 -18.15 -18.74
CA VAL A 75 -4.84 -19.37 -18.06
C VAL A 75 -5.00 -20.59 -18.93
N ALA A 76 -3.99 -21.47 -18.90
CA ALA A 76 -4.05 -22.81 -19.46
C ALA A 76 -4.09 -23.87 -18.34
N PHE A 77 -5.03 -24.82 -18.43
CA PHE A 77 -5.12 -25.95 -17.50
C PHE A 77 -4.37 -27.17 -18.02
N MET A 78 -3.07 -27.24 -17.73
CA MET A 78 -2.21 -28.36 -18.15
C MET A 78 -1.01 -28.53 -17.21
N PRO A 79 -0.44 -29.75 -17.06
CA PRO A 79 0.83 -29.90 -16.37
C PRO A 79 1.97 -29.24 -17.16
N TRP A 80 2.92 -28.63 -16.46
CA TRP A 80 4.09 -28.00 -17.08
C TRP A 80 5.39 -28.37 -16.36
N ASN A 81 6.07 -29.43 -16.82
CA ASN A 81 7.40 -29.86 -16.35
C ASN A 81 7.57 -29.91 -14.81
N GLY A 82 6.49 -30.20 -14.08
CA GLY A 82 6.48 -30.22 -12.61
C GLY A 82 6.48 -28.84 -11.92
N TYR A 83 6.55 -27.72 -12.65
CA TYR A 83 6.55 -26.38 -12.05
C TYR A 83 5.20 -26.03 -11.42
N ASN A 84 4.11 -26.60 -11.90
CA ASN A 84 2.79 -26.49 -11.29
C ASN A 84 2.40 -27.73 -10.48
N TYR A 85 3.38 -28.42 -9.88
CA TYR A 85 3.12 -29.55 -8.99
C TYR A 85 2.33 -29.12 -7.74
N GLU A 86 1.43 -29.99 -7.28
CA GLU A 86 0.41 -29.70 -6.26
C GLU A 86 -0.38 -28.43 -6.60
N ASP A 87 -0.21 -27.39 -5.78
CA ASP A 87 -0.87 -26.09 -5.88
C ASP A 87 0.06 -25.01 -6.42
N SER A 88 1.22 -25.39 -6.95
CA SER A 88 2.16 -24.43 -7.49
C SER A 88 1.60 -23.76 -8.75
N ILE A 89 1.87 -22.47 -8.89
CA ILE A 89 1.42 -21.66 -10.01
C ILE A 89 2.63 -21.27 -10.85
N LEU A 90 2.58 -21.56 -12.14
CA LEU A 90 3.56 -21.08 -13.09
C LEU A 90 3.11 -19.72 -13.65
N LEU A 91 4.01 -18.75 -13.65
CA LEU A 91 3.72 -17.39 -14.11
C LEU A 91 4.58 -17.04 -15.34
N SER A 92 3.99 -16.34 -16.31
CA SER A 92 4.74 -15.73 -17.41
C SER A 92 5.51 -14.50 -16.94
N GLU A 93 6.70 -14.28 -17.49
CA GLU A 93 7.47 -13.04 -17.32
C GLU A 93 6.68 -11.81 -17.74
N ARG A 94 5.80 -11.91 -18.75
CA ARG A 94 4.93 -10.81 -19.20
C ARG A 94 4.15 -10.17 -18.05
N ILE A 95 3.60 -10.99 -17.16
CA ILE A 95 2.80 -10.52 -16.02
C ILE A 95 3.62 -9.66 -15.05
N VAL A 96 4.92 -9.95 -14.92
CA VAL A 96 5.84 -9.18 -14.07
C VAL A 96 6.37 -7.95 -14.79
N ALA A 97 6.65 -8.06 -16.08
CA ALA A 97 7.09 -6.94 -16.92
C ALA A 97 6.00 -5.85 -17.03
N ASP A 98 4.75 -6.26 -17.23
CA ASP A 98 3.59 -5.35 -17.36
C ASP A 98 3.07 -4.85 -16.00
N ASP A 99 3.74 -5.17 -14.89
CA ASP A 99 3.39 -4.78 -13.52
C ASP A 99 1.92 -5.11 -13.12
N VAL A 100 1.35 -6.19 -13.67
CA VAL A 100 -0.08 -6.56 -13.53
C VAL A 100 -0.47 -6.79 -12.06
N PHE A 101 0.39 -7.46 -11.30
CA PHE A 101 0.20 -7.77 -9.87
C PHE A 101 1.20 -7.01 -8.97
N THR A 102 1.74 -5.90 -9.44
CA THR A 102 2.61 -5.04 -8.62
C THR A 102 1.76 -4.25 -7.63
N SER A 103 2.09 -4.36 -6.34
CA SER A 103 1.38 -3.69 -5.25
C SER A 103 2.23 -2.58 -4.63
N ILE A 104 1.58 -1.50 -4.20
CA ILE A 104 2.24 -0.42 -3.47
C ILE A 104 1.95 -0.62 -1.97
N HIS A 105 3.01 -0.74 -1.20
CA HIS A 105 2.98 -0.81 0.25
C HIS A 105 3.55 0.48 0.82
N ILE A 106 2.94 1.01 1.87
CA ILE A 106 3.41 2.21 2.56
C ILE A 106 3.74 1.80 3.99
N GLU A 107 5.04 1.78 4.27
CA GLU A 107 5.58 1.45 5.58
C GLU A 107 5.82 2.74 6.37
N GLU A 108 5.45 2.72 7.64
CA GLU A 108 5.62 3.83 8.57
C GLU A 108 6.79 3.52 9.50
N PHE A 109 7.79 4.39 9.48
CA PHE A 109 8.92 4.36 10.39
C PHE A 109 8.82 5.55 11.32
N GLU A 110 8.80 5.30 12.63
CA GLU A 110 8.73 6.35 13.63
C GLU A 110 9.97 6.37 14.52
N VAL A 111 10.41 7.59 14.85
CA VAL A 111 11.46 7.82 15.83
C VAL A 111 11.03 8.92 16.80
N MET A 112 11.35 8.73 18.07
CA MET A 112 11.05 9.68 19.13
C MET A 112 12.35 10.15 19.77
N ALA A 113 12.47 11.47 19.94
CA ALA A 113 13.49 12.13 20.74
C ALA A 113 12.94 12.35 22.15
N ARG A 114 13.59 11.75 23.14
CA ARG A 114 13.15 11.77 24.54
C ARG A 114 14.10 12.58 25.42
N ASP A 115 13.53 13.18 26.46
CA ASP A 115 14.32 13.75 27.54
C ASP A 115 14.78 12.62 28.47
N THR A 116 16.09 12.43 28.59
CA THR A 116 16.68 11.39 29.43
C THR A 116 17.36 12.01 30.65
N LYS A 117 17.65 11.19 31.65
CA LYS A 117 18.37 11.65 32.86
C LYS A 117 19.77 12.22 32.58
N LEU A 118 20.39 11.80 31.47
CA LEU A 118 21.73 12.25 31.07
C LEU A 118 21.68 13.50 30.16
N GLY A 119 20.49 13.91 29.72
CA GLY A 119 20.27 14.99 28.78
C GLY A 119 19.19 14.66 27.74
N PRO A 120 18.73 15.66 26.99
CA PRO A 120 17.78 15.45 25.90
C PRO A 120 18.43 14.67 24.74
N GLU A 121 17.69 13.74 24.15
CA GLU A 121 18.02 13.21 22.84
C GLU A 121 17.71 14.27 21.77
N GLU A 122 18.56 14.37 20.76
CA GLU A 122 18.44 15.36 19.70
C GLU A 122 18.33 14.68 18.33
N ILE A 123 17.51 15.27 17.47
CA ILE A 123 17.43 14.89 16.05
C ILE A 123 18.30 15.88 15.29
N THR A 124 19.41 15.38 14.72
CA THR A 124 20.42 16.19 14.05
C THR A 124 21.09 15.40 12.95
N ARG A 125 21.67 16.13 11.98
CA ARG A 125 22.52 15.58 10.93
C ARG A 125 23.94 15.25 11.43
N ASP A 126 24.38 15.85 12.53
CA ASP A 126 25.71 15.62 13.11
C ASP A 126 25.77 14.32 13.91
N ILE A 127 26.07 13.22 13.22
CA ILE A 127 26.06 11.85 13.79
C ILE A 127 27.52 11.35 13.88
N PRO A 128 27.97 10.86 15.05
CA PRO A 128 29.35 10.39 15.21
C PRO A 128 29.63 9.14 14.35
N ASN A 129 30.83 9.07 13.78
CA ASN A 129 31.35 7.91 13.03
C ASN A 129 30.54 7.54 11.76
N VAL A 130 29.81 8.50 11.18
CA VAL A 130 29.07 8.30 9.92
C VAL A 130 29.75 9.09 8.79
N SER A 131 29.88 8.49 7.61
CA SER A 131 30.46 9.15 6.43
C SER A 131 29.50 10.19 5.84
N GLU A 132 30.04 11.22 5.16
CA GLU A 132 29.19 12.23 4.48
C GLU A 132 28.28 11.62 3.41
N GLU A 133 28.70 10.53 2.77
CA GLU A 133 27.91 9.81 1.78
C GLU A 133 26.61 9.24 2.37
N ALA A 134 26.69 8.69 3.59
CA ALA A 134 25.51 8.19 4.30
C ALA A 134 24.57 9.32 4.79
N LEU A 135 25.07 10.57 4.86
CA LEU A 135 24.29 11.76 5.23
C LEU A 135 23.70 12.49 4.01
N LYS A 136 23.97 12.03 2.77
CA LYS A 136 23.54 12.69 1.53
C LYS A 136 22.02 12.88 1.44
N ASN A 137 21.26 11.92 1.94
CA ASN A 137 19.80 11.92 1.83
C ASN A 137 19.11 12.72 2.96
N LEU A 138 19.88 13.22 3.94
CA LEU A 138 19.36 13.98 5.08
C LEU A 138 19.42 15.49 4.82
N ASP A 139 18.39 16.19 5.29
CA ASP A 139 18.37 17.64 5.36
C ASP A 139 19.22 18.18 6.52
N GLU A 140 19.30 19.51 6.64
CA GLU A 140 20.06 20.18 7.70
C GLU A 140 19.54 19.85 9.11
N ALA A 141 18.25 19.49 9.23
CA ALA A 141 17.65 19.04 10.49
C ALA A 141 17.91 17.54 10.79
N GLY A 142 18.58 16.82 9.90
CA GLY A 142 18.85 15.37 10.04
C GLY A 142 17.68 14.47 9.65
N ILE A 143 16.75 14.95 8.83
CA ILE A 143 15.57 14.19 8.37
C ILE A 143 15.67 13.94 6.86
N VAL A 144 15.27 12.76 6.42
CA VAL A 144 15.32 12.39 4.99
C VAL A 144 14.41 13.26 4.11
N TYR A 145 14.90 13.60 2.91
CA TYR A 145 14.11 14.33 1.91
C TYR A 145 12.92 13.51 1.37
N ILE A 146 11.79 14.20 1.13
CA ILE A 146 10.66 13.62 0.40
C ILE A 146 11.09 13.41 -1.06
N GLY A 147 10.84 12.21 -1.58
CA GLY A 147 11.27 11.78 -2.91
C GLY A 147 12.63 11.10 -2.96
N ALA A 148 13.36 11.02 -1.84
CA ALA A 148 14.60 10.25 -1.78
C ALA A 148 14.32 8.74 -1.92
N GLU A 149 15.12 8.06 -2.74
CA GLU A 149 15.17 6.60 -2.80
C GLU A 149 16.12 6.10 -1.71
N VAL A 150 15.61 5.23 -0.84
CA VAL A 150 16.32 4.70 0.32
C VAL A 150 16.51 3.20 0.20
N GLN A 151 17.71 2.75 0.55
CA GLN A 151 18.12 1.35 0.57
C GLN A 151 18.26 0.84 2.01
N PRO A 152 18.31 -0.49 2.22
CA PRO A 152 18.58 -1.06 3.53
C PRO A 152 19.85 -0.50 4.16
N GLY A 153 19.75 -0.02 5.41
CA GLY A 153 20.87 0.58 6.16
C GLY A 153 20.98 2.11 6.07
N ASP A 154 20.31 2.74 5.10
CA ASP A 154 20.27 4.20 4.97
C ASP A 154 19.60 4.85 6.19
N ILE A 155 20.08 6.03 6.56
CA ILE A 155 19.53 6.79 7.70
C ILE A 155 18.29 7.55 7.22
N LEU A 156 17.16 7.29 7.86
CA LEU A 156 15.90 8.01 7.62
C LEU A 156 15.80 9.26 8.50
N VAL A 157 16.23 9.13 9.76
CA VAL A 157 16.25 10.24 10.72
C VAL A 157 17.46 10.08 11.62
N GLY A 158 18.34 11.06 11.61
CA GLY A 158 19.48 11.17 12.50
C GLY A 158 19.03 11.40 13.94
N LYS A 159 19.49 10.56 14.86
CA LYS A 159 19.22 10.71 16.30
C LYS A 159 20.47 10.41 17.11
N ILE A 160 20.77 11.30 18.04
CA ILE A 160 21.85 11.14 18.99
C ILE A 160 21.29 11.04 20.42
N THR A 161 21.85 10.11 21.20
CA THR A 161 21.52 9.94 22.61
C THR A 161 22.77 10.23 23.46
N PRO A 162 22.69 11.13 24.46
CA PRO A 162 23.77 11.35 25.42
C PRO A 162 24.18 10.04 26.11
N LYS A 163 25.48 9.76 26.15
CA LYS A 163 26.06 8.56 26.76
C LYS A 163 26.92 8.96 27.96
N GLY A 164 26.74 8.26 29.08
CA GLY A 164 27.66 8.40 30.22
C GLY A 164 29.04 7.82 29.92
N GLU A 165 30.06 8.31 30.63
CA GLU A 165 31.43 7.78 30.53
C GLU A 165 31.46 6.30 30.96
N SER A 166 31.75 5.41 30.01
CA SER A 166 31.99 3.99 30.27
C SER A 166 33.48 3.74 30.52
N PRO A 167 33.86 2.97 31.56
CA PRO A 167 35.26 2.63 31.78
C PRO A 167 35.81 1.83 30.59
N MET A 168 36.85 2.36 29.95
CA MET A 168 37.48 1.74 28.78
C MET A 168 38.53 0.72 29.17
N THR A 169 38.66 -0.34 28.38
CA THR A 169 39.73 -1.33 28.57
C THR A 169 41.09 -0.71 28.24
N PRO A 170 42.21 -1.28 28.76
CA PRO A 170 43.55 -0.81 28.43
C PRO A 170 43.82 -0.76 26.91
N GLU A 171 43.29 -1.71 26.16
CA GLU A 171 43.43 -1.82 24.70
C GLU A 171 42.70 -0.66 23.99
N GLU A 172 41.46 -0.37 24.37
CA GLU A 172 40.69 0.76 23.82
C GLU A 172 41.36 2.11 24.16
N LYS A 173 41.90 2.24 25.38
CA LYS A 173 42.66 3.43 25.79
C LYS A 173 43.91 3.63 24.95
N LEU A 174 44.65 2.55 24.68
CA LEU A 174 45.84 2.60 23.83
C LEU A 174 45.48 2.98 22.39
N LEU A 175 44.46 2.37 21.81
CA LEU A 175 44.01 2.69 20.44
C LEU A 175 43.63 4.17 20.31
N ARG A 176 42.88 4.71 21.26
CA ARG A 176 42.52 6.13 21.26
C ARG A 176 43.72 7.06 21.44
N ALA A 177 44.69 6.66 22.26
CA ALA A 177 45.93 7.41 22.42
C ALA A 177 46.75 7.43 21.12
N ILE A 178 46.73 6.35 20.34
CA ILE A 178 47.43 6.25 19.05
C ILE A 178 46.72 7.06 17.96
N PHE A 179 45.40 6.92 17.82
CA PHE A 179 44.62 7.55 16.74
C PHE A 179 44.13 8.96 17.08
N GLY A 180 44.27 9.41 18.33
CA GLY A 180 43.81 10.73 18.76
C GLY A 180 42.29 10.90 18.72
N GLU A 181 41.53 9.80 18.60
CA GLU A 181 40.07 9.83 18.58
C GLU A 181 39.53 10.25 19.95
N LYS A 182 38.84 11.39 19.98
CA LYS A 182 38.14 11.85 21.18
C LYS A 182 36.98 10.93 21.49
N ALA A 183 36.71 10.71 22.78
CA ALA A 183 35.45 10.09 23.17
C ALA A 183 34.29 10.94 22.64
N SER A 184 33.39 10.33 21.88
CA SER A 184 32.10 10.94 21.62
C SER A 184 31.23 10.72 22.85
N ASP A 185 30.74 11.81 23.42
CA ASP A 185 29.82 11.81 24.57
C ASP A 185 28.39 11.43 24.15
N VAL A 186 28.18 11.14 22.87
CA VAL A 186 26.90 10.79 22.27
C VAL A 186 26.99 9.46 21.52
N ARG A 187 25.86 8.75 21.48
CA ARG A 187 25.69 7.50 20.74
C ARG A 187 24.73 7.70 19.59
N ASP A 188 25.07 7.15 18.42
CA ASP A 188 24.14 7.02 17.31
C ASP A 188 22.98 6.06 17.67
N THR A 189 21.77 6.61 17.70
CA THR A 189 20.50 5.90 17.89
C THR A 189 19.50 6.24 16.78
N SER A 190 20.03 6.59 15.61
CA SER A 190 19.30 7.01 14.42
C SER A 190 18.37 5.91 13.91
N MET A 191 17.27 6.34 13.29
CA MET A 191 16.37 5.43 12.60
C MET A 191 16.92 5.10 11.22
N ARG A 192 17.16 3.81 10.98
CA ARG A 192 17.71 3.30 9.72
C ARG A 192 16.69 2.43 9.01
N MET A 193 16.80 2.38 7.69
CA MET A 193 15.95 1.51 6.88
C MET A 193 16.23 0.03 7.19
N PRO A 194 15.23 -0.78 7.56
CA PRO A 194 15.45 -2.17 7.89
C PRO A 194 16.02 -3.01 6.73
N PRO A 195 16.75 -4.10 7.03
CA PRO A 195 17.17 -5.07 6.02
C PRO A 195 15.99 -5.62 5.21
N GLY A 196 16.14 -5.68 3.89
CA GLY A 196 15.15 -6.27 2.97
C GLY A 196 14.03 -5.33 2.52
N THR A 197 13.95 -4.11 3.07
CA THR A 197 12.99 -3.09 2.60
C THR A 197 13.73 -1.97 1.87
N PHE A 198 13.20 -1.56 0.72
CA PHE A 198 13.70 -0.42 -0.05
C PHE A 198 12.52 0.33 -0.67
N GLY A 199 12.67 1.61 -0.95
CA GLY A 199 11.58 2.38 -1.53
C GLY A 199 11.84 3.87 -1.61
N THR A 200 10.78 4.62 -1.91
CA THR A 200 10.84 6.07 -2.02
C THR A 200 10.11 6.70 -0.84
N VAL A 201 10.73 7.71 -0.21
CA VAL A 201 10.07 8.49 0.84
C VAL A 201 8.93 9.30 0.23
N VAL A 202 7.70 9.06 0.66
CA VAL A 202 6.50 9.74 0.14
C VAL A 202 6.09 10.92 1.02
N GLU A 203 6.16 10.73 2.32
CA GLU A 203 5.67 11.72 3.29
C GLU A 203 6.54 11.68 4.54
N VAL A 204 6.77 12.84 5.13
CA VAL A 204 7.43 12.98 6.43
C VAL A 204 6.56 13.87 7.30
N ARG A 205 6.23 13.40 8.51
CA ARG A 205 5.49 14.17 9.50
C ARG A 205 6.37 14.43 10.71
N VAL A 206 6.42 15.68 11.13
CA VAL A 206 7.18 16.12 12.30
C VAL A 206 6.18 16.62 13.33
N PHE A 207 6.18 16.00 14.51
CA PHE A 207 5.33 16.36 15.64
C PHE A 207 6.22 16.99 16.71
N ASN A 208 5.90 18.22 17.09
CA ASN A 208 6.63 18.96 18.10
C ASN A 208 5.75 19.19 19.32
N ARG A 209 6.32 18.95 20.51
CA ARG A 209 5.63 19.24 21.76
C ARG A 209 5.45 20.75 21.93
N HIS A 210 4.30 21.15 22.49
CA HIS A 210 4.03 22.54 22.82
C HIS A 210 5.13 23.15 23.70
N GLY A 211 5.69 24.29 23.26
CA GLY A 211 6.71 25.05 23.99
C GLY A 211 8.17 24.72 23.62
N VAL A 212 8.40 23.75 22.73
CA VAL A 212 9.72 23.49 22.14
C VAL A 212 9.89 24.37 20.88
N GLU A 213 11.09 24.90 20.66
CA GLU A 213 11.38 25.65 19.44
C GLU A 213 11.24 24.73 18.21
N LYS A 214 10.60 25.26 17.17
CA LYS A 214 10.33 24.51 15.93
C LYS A 214 11.54 24.63 15.01
N ASP A 215 11.98 23.51 14.46
CA ASP A 215 13.02 23.52 13.43
C ASP A 215 12.53 24.15 12.13
N GLU A 216 13.47 24.55 11.27
CA GLU A 216 13.17 25.11 9.95
C GLU A 216 12.26 24.20 9.11
N ARG A 217 12.49 22.88 9.18
CA ARG A 217 11.67 21.88 8.48
C ARG A 217 10.22 21.87 8.98
N ALA A 218 10.00 21.97 10.29
CA ALA A 218 8.65 21.99 10.86
C ALA A 218 7.91 23.29 10.47
N MET A 219 8.61 24.43 10.50
CA MET A 219 8.05 25.71 10.07
C MET A 219 7.68 25.70 8.57
N ALA A 220 8.50 25.06 7.73
CA ALA A 220 8.21 24.92 6.30
C ALA A 220 6.94 24.08 6.05
N ILE A 221 6.78 22.95 6.75
CA ILE A 221 5.60 22.08 6.62
C ILE A 221 4.32 22.81 7.08
N GLU A 222 4.39 23.55 8.19
CA GLU A 222 3.25 24.35 8.67
C GLU A 222 2.85 25.43 7.66
N ARG A 223 3.83 26.11 7.06
CA ARG A 223 3.57 27.13 6.05
C ARG A 223 2.91 26.54 4.79
N GLU A 224 3.37 25.38 4.33
CA GLU A 224 2.78 24.69 3.19
C GLU A 224 1.33 24.28 3.48
N GLU A 225 1.03 23.78 4.69
CA GLU A 225 -0.33 23.41 5.07
C GLU A 225 -1.25 24.63 5.14
N ILE A 226 -0.77 25.76 5.66
CA ILE A 226 -1.52 27.02 5.69
C ILE A 226 -1.80 27.52 4.27
N GLU A 227 -0.84 27.42 3.34
CA GLU A 227 -1.02 27.79 1.94
C GLU A 227 -2.07 26.91 1.25
N ARG A 228 -2.07 25.60 1.53
CA ARG A 228 -3.11 24.67 1.05
C ARG A 228 -4.50 25.07 1.53
N LEU A 229 -4.64 25.38 2.83
CA LEU A 229 -5.90 25.84 3.42
C LEU A 229 -6.36 27.18 2.82
N ALA A 230 -5.41 28.07 2.50
CA ALA A 230 -5.72 29.36 1.89
C ALA A 230 -6.27 29.19 0.46
N LYS A 231 -5.70 28.26 -0.31
CA LYS A 231 -6.20 27.92 -1.65
C LYS A 231 -7.64 27.39 -1.60
N ASP A 232 -7.93 26.48 -0.68
CA ASP A 232 -9.30 25.95 -0.51
C ASP A 232 -10.30 27.06 -0.15
N ARG A 233 -9.91 27.97 0.76
CA ARG A 233 -10.72 29.16 1.08
C ARG A 233 -10.96 30.02 -0.16
N ASP A 234 -9.93 30.30 -0.94
CA ASP A 234 -10.02 31.17 -2.12
C ASP A 234 -10.90 30.57 -3.21
N ASP A 235 -10.87 29.25 -3.39
CA ASP A 235 -11.75 28.55 -4.32
C ASP A 235 -13.22 28.54 -3.84
N GLU A 236 -13.46 28.24 -2.56
CA GLU A 236 -14.80 28.37 -1.96
C GLU A 236 -15.35 29.80 -2.13
N GLN A 237 -14.50 30.81 -1.89
CA GLN A 237 -14.87 32.21 -2.03
C GLN A 237 -15.15 32.59 -3.49
N ALA A 238 -14.27 32.23 -4.44
CA ALA A 238 -14.45 32.55 -5.86
C ALA A 238 -15.75 31.98 -6.44
N ILE A 239 -16.16 30.83 -5.92
CA ILE A 239 -17.38 30.14 -6.29
C ILE A 239 -18.61 30.78 -5.64
N LEU A 240 -18.53 31.08 -4.35
CA LEU A 240 -19.58 31.81 -3.62
C LEU A 240 -19.85 33.15 -4.31
N ASP A 241 -18.79 33.88 -4.64
CA ASP A 241 -18.82 35.12 -5.41
C ASP A 241 -19.52 34.89 -6.75
N ARG A 242 -19.11 33.89 -7.53
CA ARG A 242 -19.71 33.61 -8.85
C ARG A 242 -21.21 33.30 -8.76
N ASN A 243 -21.65 32.52 -7.77
CA ASN A 243 -23.07 32.17 -7.58
C ASN A 243 -23.90 33.40 -7.17
N VAL A 244 -23.43 34.13 -6.16
CA VAL A 244 -24.14 35.31 -5.66
C VAL A 244 -24.17 36.42 -6.71
N TYR A 245 -23.07 36.70 -7.41
CA TYR A 245 -23.05 37.69 -8.49
C TYR A 245 -23.91 37.27 -9.70
N ALA A 246 -24.01 35.96 -9.99
CA ALA A 246 -24.92 35.48 -11.03
C ALA A 246 -26.39 35.71 -10.64
N ARG A 247 -26.79 35.36 -9.40
CA ARG A 247 -28.14 35.67 -8.88
C ARG A 247 -28.41 37.17 -8.84
N LEU A 248 -27.42 37.95 -8.39
CA LEU A 248 -27.51 39.41 -8.35
C LEU A 248 -27.72 39.98 -9.76
N SER A 249 -27.00 39.47 -10.75
CA SER A 249 -27.19 39.84 -12.16
C SER A 249 -28.60 39.49 -12.65
N ASP A 250 -29.08 38.27 -12.42
CA ASP A 250 -30.41 37.84 -12.85
C ASP A 250 -31.54 38.66 -12.20
N THR A 251 -31.39 39.05 -10.93
CA THR A 251 -32.35 39.90 -10.21
C THR A 251 -32.31 41.36 -10.70
N LEU A 252 -31.14 41.86 -11.08
CA LEU A 252 -30.93 43.24 -11.53
C LEU A 252 -31.28 43.46 -13.02
N VAL A 253 -31.06 42.45 -13.87
CA VAL A 253 -31.29 42.55 -15.32
C VAL A 253 -32.79 42.78 -15.63
N GLY A 254 -33.06 43.81 -16.42
CA GLY A 254 -34.42 44.20 -16.84
C GLY A 254 -35.15 45.14 -15.89
N LYS A 255 -34.52 45.60 -14.80
CA LYS A 255 -35.10 46.55 -13.83
C LYS A 255 -34.51 47.95 -13.99
N GLU A 256 -35.25 48.97 -13.54
CA GLU A 256 -34.79 50.37 -13.52
C GLU A 256 -34.13 50.69 -12.17
N ALA A 257 -32.92 51.24 -12.22
CA ALA A 257 -32.14 51.57 -11.03
C ALA A 257 -32.20 53.07 -10.70
N ILE A 258 -32.51 53.40 -9.44
CA ILE A 258 -32.61 54.77 -8.93
C ILE A 258 -31.24 55.32 -8.52
N ALA A 259 -30.36 54.44 -8.04
CA ALA A 259 -28.99 54.76 -7.63
C ALA A 259 -28.02 53.68 -8.14
N GLY A 260 -26.77 54.08 -8.36
CA GLY A 260 -25.71 53.21 -8.85
C GLY A 260 -24.33 53.83 -8.64
N PRO A 261 -23.26 53.14 -9.08
CA PRO A 261 -21.87 53.58 -8.93
C PRO A 261 -21.58 54.92 -9.61
N LYS A 262 -20.46 55.57 -9.25
CA LYS A 262 -20.01 56.83 -9.86
C LYS A 262 -19.94 56.69 -11.39
N GLY A 263 -20.80 57.42 -12.11
CA GLY A 263 -20.88 57.39 -13.58
C GLY A 263 -22.21 56.86 -14.13
N PHE A 264 -23.06 56.25 -13.29
CA PHE A 264 -24.33 55.67 -13.72
C PHE A 264 -25.45 56.72 -13.92
N LYS A 265 -26.21 56.61 -15.02
CA LYS A 265 -27.38 57.45 -15.29
C LYS A 265 -28.61 56.89 -14.58
N LYS A 266 -29.11 57.65 -13.58
CA LYS A 266 -30.32 57.33 -12.81
C LYS A 266 -31.54 57.14 -13.72
N GLY A 267 -32.34 56.10 -13.47
CA GLY A 267 -33.55 55.78 -14.23
C GLY A 267 -33.32 55.02 -15.55
N SER A 268 -32.11 54.51 -15.79
CA SER A 268 -31.84 53.63 -16.93
C SER A 268 -32.10 52.16 -16.61
N LYS A 269 -32.53 51.39 -17.61
CA LYS A 269 -32.73 49.94 -17.48
C LYS A 269 -31.38 49.24 -17.42
N LEU A 270 -31.22 48.36 -16.43
CA LEU A 270 -30.05 47.52 -16.28
C LEU A 270 -30.09 46.38 -17.30
N SER A 271 -29.15 46.39 -18.24
CA SER A 271 -28.84 45.30 -19.17
C SER A 271 -27.57 44.56 -18.73
N LYS A 272 -27.33 43.34 -19.25
CA LYS A 272 -26.08 42.61 -18.96
C LYS A 272 -24.84 43.43 -19.37
N ASP A 273 -24.89 44.08 -20.52
CA ASP A 273 -23.78 44.91 -21.03
C ASP A 273 -23.47 46.10 -20.10
N THR A 274 -24.50 46.77 -19.57
CA THR A 274 -24.32 47.89 -18.61
C THR A 274 -23.81 47.44 -17.24
N LEU A 275 -24.02 46.18 -16.83
CA LEU A 275 -23.49 45.64 -15.57
C LEU A 275 -22.01 45.28 -15.71
N ASP A 276 -21.61 44.76 -16.87
CA ASP A 276 -20.23 44.36 -17.17
C ASP A 276 -19.27 45.55 -17.30
N GLU A 277 -19.77 46.77 -17.51
CA GLU A 277 -18.98 48.02 -17.48
C GLU A 277 -18.43 48.36 -16.09
N TYR A 278 -19.03 47.83 -15.01
CA TYR A 278 -18.64 48.11 -13.64
C TYR A 278 -18.02 46.88 -12.96
N PRO A 279 -16.98 47.05 -12.11
CA PRO A 279 -16.44 45.95 -11.32
C PRO A 279 -17.52 45.30 -10.45
N ARG A 280 -17.50 43.96 -10.32
CA ARG A 280 -18.50 43.19 -9.55
C ARG A 280 -18.70 43.70 -8.12
N SER A 281 -17.65 44.18 -7.47
CA SER A 281 -17.72 44.77 -6.13
C SER A 281 -18.67 45.97 -6.03
N GLN A 282 -18.91 46.67 -7.14
CA GLN A 282 -19.79 47.84 -7.20
C GLN A 282 -21.24 47.47 -7.55
N TRP A 283 -21.53 46.22 -7.89
CA TRP A 283 -22.90 45.79 -8.24
C TRP A 283 -23.87 45.91 -7.05
N TRP A 284 -23.35 45.80 -5.82
CA TRP A 284 -24.12 46.03 -4.59
C TRP A 284 -24.55 47.48 -4.36
N GLN A 285 -24.08 48.43 -5.17
CA GLN A 285 -24.44 49.85 -5.08
C GLN A 285 -25.66 50.21 -5.93
N PHE A 286 -26.14 49.29 -6.78
CA PHE A 286 -27.37 49.47 -7.54
C PHE A 286 -28.59 49.33 -6.62
N ALA A 287 -29.48 50.31 -6.63
CA ALA A 287 -30.73 50.31 -5.87
C ALA A 287 -31.93 50.35 -6.81
N VAL A 288 -32.97 49.55 -6.52
CA VAL A 288 -34.17 49.38 -7.33
C VAL A 288 -35.38 50.04 -6.66
N GLU A 289 -36.34 50.54 -7.43
CA GLU A 289 -37.53 51.25 -6.92
C GLU A 289 -38.51 50.38 -6.13
N ASN A 290 -38.56 49.09 -6.42
CA ASN A 290 -39.53 48.18 -5.81
C ASN A 290 -39.05 47.73 -4.41
N GLU A 291 -39.77 48.14 -3.36
CA GLU A 291 -39.47 47.80 -1.96
C GLU A 291 -39.30 46.30 -1.70
N LYS A 292 -40.08 45.43 -2.36
CA LYS A 292 -39.94 43.97 -2.20
C LYS A 292 -38.61 43.46 -2.77
N LEU A 293 -38.26 43.91 -3.96
CA LEU A 293 -37.00 43.51 -4.62
C LEU A 293 -35.78 44.10 -3.91
N GLN A 294 -35.90 45.32 -3.39
CA GLN A 294 -34.83 45.94 -2.59
C GLN A 294 -34.61 45.16 -1.28
N GLY A 295 -35.68 44.71 -0.62
CA GLY A 295 -35.58 43.83 0.55
C GLY A 295 -34.94 42.47 0.23
N GLU A 296 -35.24 41.89 -0.94
CA GLU A 296 -34.58 40.66 -1.42
C GLU A 296 -33.08 40.87 -1.70
N LEU A 297 -32.70 42.01 -2.28
CA LEU A 297 -31.29 42.38 -2.52
C LEU A 297 -30.50 42.59 -1.22
N GLU A 298 -31.11 43.24 -0.23
CA GLU A 298 -30.51 43.42 1.10
C GLU A 298 -30.37 42.11 1.85
N ALA A 299 -31.37 41.22 1.78
CA ALA A 299 -31.29 39.88 2.35
C ALA A 299 -30.19 39.04 1.67
N LEU A 300 -30.08 39.10 0.35
CA LEU A 300 -29.03 38.41 -0.41
C LEU A 300 -27.63 38.92 -0.04
N ARG A 301 -27.47 40.24 0.13
CA ARG A 301 -26.22 40.84 0.60
C ARG A 301 -25.87 40.40 2.02
N GLY A 302 -26.85 40.41 2.93
CA GLY A 302 -26.68 39.93 4.31
C GLY A 302 -26.23 38.47 4.38
N GLN A 303 -26.87 37.59 3.60
CA GLN A 303 -26.49 36.18 3.49
C GLN A 303 -25.07 36.00 2.95
N TYR A 304 -24.68 36.81 1.96
CA TYR A 304 -23.33 36.78 1.38
C TYR A 304 -22.26 37.21 2.41
N ASP A 305 -22.48 38.32 3.12
CA ASP A 305 -21.56 38.82 4.13
C ASP A 305 -21.43 37.84 5.31
N GLU A 306 -22.53 37.21 5.74
CA GLU A 306 -22.52 36.16 6.77
C GLU A 306 -21.75 34.91 6.31
N SER A 307 -22.01 34.44 5.09
CA SER A 307 -21.32 33.28 4.50
C SER A 307 -19.82 33.52 4.36
N LYS A 308 -19.43 34.73 3.95
CA LYS A 308 -18.02 35.13 3.85
C LYS A 308 -17.34 35.17 5.22
N LYS A 309 -18.00 35.74 6.23
CA LYS A 309 -17.48 35.76 7.61
C LYS A 309 -17.35 34.36 8.19
N ALA A 310 -18.32 33.49 7.94
CA ALA A 310 -18.25 32.08 8.36
C ALA A 310 -17.13 31.31 7.66
N LEU A 311 -16.82 31.62 6.39
CA LEU A 311 -15.68 31.07 5.67
C LEU A 311 -14.34 31.53 6.27
N GLU A 312 -14.20 32.83 6.54
CA GLU A 312 -12.99 33.40 7.17
C GLU A 312 -12.76 32.82 8.57
N GLN A 313 -13.81 32.69 9.39
CA GLN A 313 -13.70 32.12 10.73
C GLN A 313 -13.29 30.64 10.68
N ARG A 314 -13.89 29.84 9.79
CA ARG A 314 -13.49 28.44 9.57
C ARG A 314 -12.03 28.31 9.13
N PHE A 315 -11.53 29.25 8.32
CA PHE A 315 -10.13 29.28 7.91
C PHE A 315 -9.21 29.60 9.10
N MET A 316 -9.53 30.63 9.89
CA MET A 316 -8.74 30.99 11.07
C MET A 316 -8.70 29.87 12.11
N ASP A 317 -9.83 29.21 12.39
CA ASP A 317 -9.89 28.08 13.31
C ASP A 317 -9.01 26.90 12.86
N LYS A 318 -8.91 26.67 11.54
CA LYS A 318 -8.03 25.63 10.99
C LYS A 318 -6.55 26.03 11.10
N VAL A 319 -6.21 27.29 10.82
CA VAL A 319 -4.83 27.80 10.95
C VAL A 319 -4.37 27.72 12.41
N GLU A 320 -5.21 28.11 13.37
CA GLU A 320 -4.89 28.01 14.79
C GLU A 320 -4.60 26.56 15.20
N LYS A 321 -5.41 25.59 14.72
CA LYS A 321 -5.18 24.17 14.99
C LYS A 321 -3.84 23.66 14.47
N VAL A 322 -3.40 24.12 13.30
CA VAL A 322 -2.07 23.77 12.74
C VAL A 322 -0.94 24.35 13.59
N GLN A 323 -1.14 25.55 14.18
CA GLN A 323 -0.10 26.21 14.96
C GLN A 323 0.02 25.73 16.41
N ARG A 324 -1.08 25.23 17.01
CA ARG A 324 -1.22 24.89 18.44
C ARG A 324 -0.26 23.78 18.93
N GLY A 325 0.39 23.05 18.02
CA GLY A 325 1.31 21.97 18.34
C GLY A 325 0.60 20.71 18.86
N ASP A 326 1.35 19.61 18.98
CA ASP A 326 0.77 18.29 19.24
C ASP A 326 0.89 17.86 20.71
N GLU A 327 -0.10 17.10 21.19
CA GLU A 327 -0.02 16.42 22.49
C GLU A 327 0.82 15.15 22.37
N MET A 328 1.88 15.08 23.18
CA MET A 328 2.91 14.04 23.08
C MET A 328 3.03 13.27 24.39
N PRO A 329 3.45 11.99 24.36
CA PRO A 329 3.69 11.21 25.57
C PRO A 329 4.69 11.90 26.51
N PRO A 330 4.58 11.70 27.84
CA PRO A 330 5.50 12.31 28.81
C PRO A 330 6.97 12.02 28.48
N GLY A 331 7.77 13.08 28.44
CA GLY A 331 9.21 13.00 28.15
C GLY A 331 9.56 12.92 26.66
N VAL A 332 8.59 12.87 25.74
CA VAL A 332 8.86 12.97 24.30
C VAL A 332 8.85 14.45 23.91
N MET A 333 9.95 14.93 23.33
CA MET A 333 10.09 16.33 22.90
C MET A 333 9.67 16.49 21.43
N LYS A 334 10.11 15.55 20.59
CA LYS A 334 9.87 15.55 19.15
C LYS A 334 9.66 14.12 18.65
N MET A 335 8.77 13.94 17.68
CA MET A 335 8.57 12.67 16.99
C MET A 335 8.57 12.92 15.49
N VAL A 336 9.29 12.08 14.75
CA VAL A 336 9.33 12.11 13.30
C VAL A 336 8.80 10.79 12.78
N LYS A 337 7.84 10.87 11.85
CA LYS A 337 7.30 9.73 11.12
C LYS A 337 7.67 9.87 9.66
N VAL A 338 8.30 8.83 9.11
CA VAL A 338 8.71 8.74 7.72
C VAL A 338 7.89 7.64 7.06
N PHE A 339 7.18 7.99 5.99
CA PHE A 339 6.40 7.05 5.19
C PHE A 339 7.19 6.70 3.93
N VAL A 340 7.52 5.43 3.78
CA VAL A 340 8.25 4.92 2.62
C VAL A 340 7.30 4.07 1.78
N ALA A 341 7.15 4.43 0.51
CA ALA A 341 6.43 3.61 -0.46
C ALA A 341 7.37 2.58 -1.08
N VAL A 342 6.98 1.32 -0.94
CA VAL A 342 7.65 0.15 -1.46
C VAL A 342 6.79 -0.42 -2.58
N LYS A 343 7.36 -0.52 -3.79
CA LYS A 343 6.73 -1.25 -4.90
C LYS A 343 7.12 -2.72 -4.79
N ARG A 344 6.15 -3.58 -4.51
CA ARG A 344 6.35 -5.02 -4.38
C ARG A 344 5.84 -5.72 -5.63
N LYS A 345 6.77 -6.14 -6.49
CA LYS A 345 6.50 -6.96 -7.67
C LYS A 345 6.12 -8.38 -7.28
N MET A 346 5.64 -9.17 -8.24
CA MET A 346 5.43 -10.61 -8.02
C MET A 346 6.75 -11.36 -8.11
N GLN A 347 6.93 -12.33 -7.22
CA GLN A 347 8.13 -13.17 -7.19
C GLN A 347 7.80 -14.61 -6.74
N PRO A 348 8.70 -15.58 -6.99
CA PRO A 348 8.53 -16.94 -6.49
C PRO A 348 8.39 -16.97 -4.96
N GLY A 349 7.42 -17.73 -4.45
CA GLY A 349 7.06 -17.80 -3.03
C GLY A 349 5.85 -16.95 -2.65
N ASP A 350 5.48 -15.95 -3.46
CA ASP A 350 4.26 -15.18 -3.24
C ASP A 350 3.01 -16.04 -3.48
N LYS A 351 1.96 -15.75 -2.70
CA LYS A 351 0.71 -16.52 -2.75
C LYS A 351 -0.35 -15.83 -3.61
N MET A 352 -0.93 -16.59 -4.52
CA MET A 352 -2.06 -16.17 -5.35
C MET A 352 -3.28 -17.03 -5.08
N ALA A 353 -4.46 -16.53 -5.43
CA ALA A 353 -5.70 -17.29 -5.35
C ALA A 353 -6.71 -16.86 -6.41
N GLY A 354 -7.51 -17.81 -6.89
CA GLY A 354 -8.75 -17.50 -7.59
C GLY A 354 -9.93 -17.38 -6.60
N ARG A 355 -11.09 -16.98 -7.13
CA ARG A 355 -12.33 -16.80 -6.35
C ARG A 355 -12.93 -18.12 -5.86
N HIS A 356 -12.57 -19.23 -6.50
CA HIS A 356 -13.10 -20.57 -6.22
C HIS A 356 -12.29 -21.36 -5.18
N GLY A 357 -11.52 -20.66 -4.33
CA GLY A 357 -10.72 -21.27 -3.27
C GLY A 357 -9.47 -22.00 -3.76
N ASN A 358 -9.17 -21.97 -5.06
CA ASN A 358 -7.91 -22.41 -5.64
C ASN A 358 -6.81 -21.45 -5.21
N LYS A 359 -5.98 -21.88 -4.27
CA LYS A 359 -4.84 -21.12 -3.75
C LYS A 359 -3.57 -21.79 -4.22
N GLY A 360 -2.56 -20.99 -4.52
CA GLY A 360 -1.28 -21.51 -4.95
C GLY A 360 -0.13 -20.58 -4.64
N VAL A 361 1.07 -21.13 -4.66
CA VAL A 361 2.32 -20.38 -4.49
C VAL A 361 2.98 -20.29 -5.86
N VAL A 362 3.45 -19.11 -6.23
CA VAL A 362 4.21 -18.97 -7.48
C VAL A 362 5.53 -19.71 -7.32
N SER A 363 5.75 -20.73 -8.15
CA SER A 363 6.95 -21.57 -8.08
C SER A 363 8.06 -21.03 -8.97
N ARG A 364 7.71 -20.57 -10.18
CA ARG A 364 8.65 -20.07 -11.17
C ARG A 364 7.98 -19.05 -12.08
N ILE A 365 8.76 -18.04 -12.42
CA ILE A 365 8.46 -17.09 -13.51
C ILE A 365 9.26 -17.57 -14.73
N VAL A 366 8.56 -17.80 -15.84
CA VAL A 366 9.12 -18.38 -17.07
C VAL A 366 9.09 -17.32 -18.18
N PRO A 367 10.15 -17.23 -19.01
CA PRO A 367 10.18 -16.31 -20.16
C PRO A 367 8.97 -16.52 -21.07
N VAL A 368 8.53 -15.46 -21.75
CA VAL A 368 7.30 -15.51 -22.56
C VAL A 368 7.41 -16.56 -23.66
N GLU A 369 8.56 -16.65 -24.33
CA GLU A 369 8.86 -17.60 -25.40
C GLU A 369 8.78 -19.07 -24.97
N ASP A 370 8.97 -19.36 -23.68
CA ASP A 370 8.88 -20.71 -23.14
C ASP A 370 7.44 -21.11 -22.80
N MET A 371 6.50 -20.14 -22.74
CA MET A 371 5.12 -20.41 -22.34
C MET A 371 4.32 -21.08 -23.45
N PRO A 372 3.31 -21.91 -23.11
CA PRO A 372 2.41 -22.44 -24.12
C PRO A 372 1.63 -21.30 -24.80
N PHE A 373 1.46 -21.41 -26.11
CA PHE A 373 0.84 -20.37 -26.93
C PHE A 373 -0.24 -20.93 -27.87
N LEU A 374 -1.11 -20.02 -28.32
CA LEU A 374 -2.22 -20.28 -29.26
C LEU A 374 -1.76 -20.20 -30.72
N GLU A 375 -2.60 -20.67 -31.65
CA GLU A 375 -2.35 -20.54 -33.11
C GLU A 375 -2.13 -19.08 -33.56
N ASP A 376 -2.71 -18.11 -32.84
CA ASP A 376 -2.54 -16.68 -33.10
C ASP A 376 -1.23 -16.08 -32.53
N GLY A 377 -0.40 -16.90 -31.87
CA GLY A 377 0.84 -16.48 -31.19
C GLY A 377 0.64 -15.91 -29.78
N THR A 378 -0.59 -15.87 -29.27
CA THR A 378 -0.86 -15.39 -27.90
C THR A 378 -0.41 -16.42 -26.88
N HIS A 379 0.48 -16.02 -25.98
CA HIS A 379 1.01 -16.87 -24.92
C HIS A 379 0.08 -16.86 -23.68
N ALA A 380 0.05 -17.96 -22.95
CA ALA A 380 -0.61 -18.03 -21.65
C ALA A 380 0.10 -17.15 -20.62
N ASP A 381 -0.66 -16.50 -19.74
CA ASP A 381 -0.13 -15.73 -18.62
C ASP A 381 0.22 -16.62 -17.42
N ILE A 382 -0.63 -17.62 -17.17
CA ILE A 382 -0.49 -18.55 -16.04
C ILE A 382 -0.81 -19.96 -16.50
N VAL A 383 -0.07 -20.94 -15.98
CA VAL A 383 -0.40 -22.36 -16.17
C VAL A 383 -0.80 -22.97 -14.83
N LEU A 384 -2.02 -23.51 -14.77
CA LEU A 384 -2.59 -24.15 -13.58
C LEU A 384 -2.67 -25.67 -13.77
N ASN A 385 -2.50 -26.39 -12.66
CA ASN A 385 -2.58 -27.84 -12.65
C ASN A 385 -4.04 -28.31 -12.75
N PRO A 386 -4.42 -29.11 -13.76
CA PRO A 386 -5.78 -29.61 -13.90
C PRO A 386 -6.17 -30.58 -12.78
N LEU A 387 -5.22 -31.27 -12.13
CA LEU A 387 -5.50 -32.26 -11.09
C LEU A 387 -6.08 -31.66 -9.79
N GLY A 388 -5.86 -30.37 -9.57
CA GLY A 388 -6.41 -29.65 -8.42
C GLY A 388 -7.93 -29.45 -8.49
N VAL A 389 -8.53 -29.53 -9.68
CA VAL A 389 -9.97 -29.26 -9.86
C VAL A 389 -10.84 -30.44 -9.43
N PRO A 390 -10.61 -31.69 -9.90
CA PRO A 390 -11.45 -32.82 -9.52
C PRO A 390 -11.39 -33.14 -8.02
N SER A 391 -10.18 -33.07 -7.43
CA SER A 391 -9.96 -33.40 -6.02
C SER A 391 -10.66 -32.43 -5.06
N ARG A 392 -10.80 -31.15 -5.46
CA ARG A 392 -11.44 -30.10 -4.65
C ARG A 392 -12.88 -29.83 -5.01
N MET A 393 -13.38 -30.45 -6.09
CA MET A 393 -14.73 -30.26 -6.62
C MET A 393 -15.11 -28.80 -6.90
N ASN A 394 -14.13 -27.94 -7.20
CA ASN A 394 -14.34 -26.52 -7.48
C ASN A 394 -14.43 -26.25 -9.00
N VAL A 395 -15.42 -26.89 -9.64
CA VAL A 395 -15.68 -26.84 -11.10
C VAL A 395 -16.01 -25.42 -11.58
N GLY A 396 -16.50 -24.55 -10.70
CA GLY A 396 -16.80 -23.15 -11.02
C GLY A 396 -15.64 -22.39 -11.68
N GLN A 397 -14.39 -22.74 -11.35
CA GLN A 397 -13.22 -22.09 -11.99
C GLN A 397 -13.11 -22.40 -13.49
N ILE A 398 -13.56 -23.59 -13.92
CA ILE A 398 -13.58 -23.98 -15.34
C ILE A 398 -14.68 -23.22 -16.04
N LEU A 399 -15.87 -23.11 -15.43
CA LEU A 399 -16.99 -22.33 -15.96
C LEU A 399 -16.63 -20.85 -16.09
N GLU A 400 -15.95 -20.27 -15.08
CA GLU A 400 -15.39 -18.93 -15.12
C GLU A 400 -14.40 -18.78 -16.28
N THR A 401 -13.51 -19.75 -16.47
CA THR A 401 -12.50 -19.76 -17.54
C THR A 401 -13.16 -19.74 -18.92
N HIS A 402 -14.18 -20.59 -19.14
CA HIS A 402 -14.90 -20.65 -20.42
C HIS A 402 -15.70 -19.37 -20.69
N LEU A 403 -16.40 -18.85 -19.68
CA LEU A 403 -17.16 -17.62 -19.81
C LEU A 403 -16.23 -16.42 -20.06
N GLY A 404 -15.13 -16.31 -19.32
CA GLY A 404 -14.10 -15.29 -19.53
C GLY A 404 -13.44 -15.39 -20.91
N TRP A 405 -13.29 -16.61 -21.45
CA TRP A 405 -12.82 -16.81 -22.82
C TRP A 405 -13.81 -16.27 -23.86
N ALA A 406 -15.11 -16.52 -23.68
CA ALA A 406 -16.16 -15.96 -24.51
C ALA A 406 -16.19 -14.42 -24.44
N CYS A 407 -16.14 -13.84 -23.23
CA CYS A 407 -16.09 -12.39 -22.99
C CYS A 407 -14.94 -11.73 -23.75
N ALA A 408 -13.74 -12.30 -23.68
CA ALA A 408 -12.57 -11.77 -24.35
C ALA A 408 -12.68 -11.88 -25.88
N GLY A 409 -13.20 -12.99 -26.39
CA GLY A 409 -13.45 -13.16 -27.83
C GLY A 409 -14.48 -12.16 -28.37
N MET A 410 -15.56 -11.90 -27.64
CA MET A 410 -16.52 -10.84 -27.97
C MET A 410 -15.88 -9.44 -27.93
N GLY A 411 -15.04 -9.17 -26.92
CA GLY A 411 -14.27 -7.92 -26.84
C GLY A 411 -13.33 -7.70 -28.01
N ARG A 412 -12.64 -8.75 -28.47
CA ARG A 412 -11.80 -8.71 -29.68
C ARG A 412 -12.61 -8.32 -30.93
N LYS A 413 -13.79 -8.92 -31.11
CA LYS A 413 -14.72 -8.57 -32.21
C LYS A 413 -15.17 -7.11 -32.14
N ILE A 414 -15.51 -6.61 -30.94
CA ILE A 414 -15.83 -5.20 -30.75
C ILE A 414 -14.62 -4.33 -31.12
N GLY A 415 -13.42 -4.69 -30.70
CA GLY A 415 -12.18 -3.97 -31.01
C GLY A 415 -11.92 -3.85 -32.51
N GLU A 416 -12.05 -4.94 -33.26
CA GLU A 416 -11.92 -4.95 -34.72
C GLU A 416 -12.95 -4.02 -35.40
N LEU A 417 -14.19 -4.01 -34.90
CA LEU A 417 -15.25 -3.13 -35.41
C LEU A 417 -15.00 -1.65 -35.09
N ILE A 418 -14.44 -1.32 -33.93
CA ILE A 418 -14.04 0.05 -33.60
C ILE A 418 -12.91 0.52 -34.52
N ASP A 419 -11.90 -0.31 -34.74
CA ASP A 419 -10.79 0.04 -35.61
C ASP A 419 -11.27 0.22 -37.06
N ALA A 420 -12.21 -0.61 -37.52
CA ALA A 420 -12.90 -0.43 -38.79
C ALA A 420 -13.74 0.86 -38.84
N TYR A 421 -14.44 1.21 -37.76
CA TYR A 421 -15.19 2.47 -37.65
C TYR A 421 -14.27 3.70 -37.73
N LYS A 422 -13.11 3.67 -37.06
CA LYS A 422 -12.12 4.76 -37.13
C LYS A 422 -11.55 4.94 -38.53
N GLY A 423 -11.44 3.86 -39.31
CA GLY A 423 -10.96 3.90 -40.70
C GLY A 423 -12.03 4.25 -41.74
N GLY A 424 -13.28 3.80 -41.55
CA GLY A 424 -14.33 3.85 -42.56
C GLY A 424 -15.57 4.69 -42.22
N GLY A 425 -15.73 5.13 -40.96
CA GLY A 425 -16.80 6.02 -40.51
C GLY A 425 -18.20 5.40 -40.37
N ASP A 426 -18.41 4.12 -40.71
CA ASP A 426 -19.72 3.46 -40.58
C ASP A 426 -19.91 2.83 -39.19
N ILE A 427 -20.80 3.39 -38.38
CA ILE A 427 -21.09 2.93 -37.01
C ILE A 427 -22.15 1.82 -36.96
N LYS A 428 -22.88 1.56 -38.05
CA LYS A 428 -24.01 0.62 -38.04
C LYS A 428 -23.60 -0.82 -37.65
N PRO A 429 -22.47 -1.37 -38.15
CA PRO A 429 -22.03 -2.71 -37.76
C PRO A 429 -21.69 -2.81 -36.27
N LEU A 430 -21.06 -1.76 -35.73
CA LEU A 430 -20.70 -1.67 -34.32
C LEU A 430 -21.95 -1.64 -33.43
N ARG A 431 -22.92 -0.77 -33.75
CA ARG A 431 -24.18 -0.65 -33.00
C ARG A 431 -24.97 -1.96 -32.99
N LYS A 432 -25.08 -2.63 -34.16
CA LYS A 432 -25.78 -3.92 -34.27
C LYS A 432 -25.12 -5.02 -33.44
N THR A 433 -23.78 -5.06 -33.43
CA THR A 433 -23.03 -6.07 -32.68
C THR A 433 -23.14 -5.84 -31.18
N LEU A 434 -23.03 -4.58 -30.73
CA LEU A 434 -23.23 -4.22 -29.33
C LEU A 434 -24.64 -4.54 -28.85
N GLU A 435 -25.66 -4.20 -29.62
CA GLU A 435 -27.05 -4.53 -29.26
C GLU A 435 -27.28 -6.05 -29.15
N SER A 436 -26.57 -6.84 -29.97
CA SER A 436 -26.63 -8.30 -29.90
C SER A 436 -25.94 -8.86 -28.64
N PHE A 437 -24.84 -8.27 -28.20
CA PHE A 437 -24.09 -8.74 -27.03
C PHE A 437 -24.66 -8.20 -25.72
N MET A 438 -25.15 -6.96 -25.73
CA MET A 438 -25.69 -6.27 -24.56
C MET A 438 -26.94 -5.47 -24.99
N PRO A 439 -28.15 -6.02 -24.83
CA PRO A 439 -29.36 -5.32 -25.24
C PRO A 439 -29.70 -4.11 -24.34
N ALA A 440 -29.33 -4.17 -23.05
CA ALA A 440 -29.56 -3.11 -22.07
C ALA A 440 -28.40 -3.01 -21.06
N ASN A 441 -28.24 -1.85 -20.43
CA ASN A 441 -27.29 -1.64 -19.34
C ASN A 441 -27.82 -2.18 -17.99
N ASP A 442 -27.04 -2.02 -16.92
CA ASP A 442 -27.39 -2.46 -15.56
C ASP A 442 -28.66 -1.79 -14.98
N ARG A 443 -29.13 -0.70 -15.59
CA ARG A 443 -30.37 0.01 -15.24
C ARG A 443 -31.54 -0.35 -16.16
N ASN A 444 -31.39 -1.37 -17.01
CA ASN A 444 -32.32 -1.78 -18.07
C ASN A 444 -32.58 -0.68 -19.13
N GLU A 445 -31.65 0.26 -19.28
CA GLU A 445 -31.71 1.26 -20.35
C GLU A 445 -31.17 0.63 -21.65
N PRO A 446 -31.94 0.68 -22.75
CA PRO A 446 -31.56 0.01 -23.98
C PRO A 446 -30.45 0.78 -24.71
N ILE A 447 -29.37 0.08 -25.09
CA ILE A 447 -28.19 0.70 -25.73
C ILE A 447 -28.54 1.40 -27.04
N ARG A 448 -29.60 0.97 -27.72
CA ARG A 448 -30.09 1.58 -28.96
C ARG A 448 -30.38 3.08 -28.83
N GLU A 449 -30.68 3.56 -27.63
CA GLU A 449 -31.01 4.97 -27.35
C GLU A 449 -29.77 5.85 -27.11
N TYR A 450 -28.57 5.25 -27.06
CA TYR A 450 -27.33 5.99 -26.83
C TYR A 450 -26.91 6.74 -28.08
N ASP A 451 -26.34 7.93 -27.85
CA ASP A 451 -25.70 8.74 -28.88
C ASP A 451 -24.42 8.06 -29.39
N ASP A 452 -23.98 8.45 -30.59
CA ASP A 452 -22.84 7.81 -31.25
C ASP A 452 -21.53 7.98 -30.46
N GLU A 453 -21.36 9.10 -29.72
CA GLU A 453 -20.18 9.31 -28.89
C GLU A 453 -20.15 8.35 -27.69
N SER A 454 -21.29 8.17 -27.03
CA SER A 454 -21.46 7.21 -25.94
C SER A 454 -21.24 5.76 -26.40
N ILE A 455 -21.72 5.40 -27.60
CA ILE A 455 -21.47 4.06 -28.18
C ILE A 455 -19.98 3.82 -28.39
N VAL A 456 -19.26 4.78 -28.97
CA VAL A 456 -17.81 4.66 -29.19
C VAL A 456 -17.09 4.54 -27.85
N ARG A 457 -17.47 5.36 -26.85
CA ARG A 457 -16.89 5.34 -25.51
C ARG A 457 -17.08 3.98 -24.81
N LEU A 458 -18.29 3.43 -24.88
CA LEU A 458 -18.62 2.11 -24.33
C LEU A 458 -17.83 1.00 -25.04
N SER A 459 -17.73 1.08 -26.37
CA SER A 459 -17.01 0.10 -27.17
C SER A 459 -15.52 0.09 -26.82
N GLU A 460 -14.90 1.26 -26.64
CA GLU A 460 -13.49 1.38 -26.24
C GLU A 460 -13.24 0.75 -24.85
N GLN A 461 -14.19 0.88 -23.93
CA GLN A 461 -14.10 0.21 -22.63
C GLN A 461 -14.19 -1.32 -22.78
N MET A 462 -15.08 -1.82 -23.64
CA MET A 462 -15.30 -3.25 -23.86
C MET A 462 -14.30 -3.93 -24.80
N ARG A 463 -13.37 -3.18 -25.39
CA ARG A 463 -12.34 -3.70 -26.30
C ARG A 463 -11.53 -4.85 -25.69
N ARG A 464 -11.31 -4.81 -24.37
CA ARG A 464 -10.56 -5.85 -23.64
C ARG A 464 -11.40 -7.09 -23.34
N GLY A 465 -12.72 -6.97 -23.34
CA GLY A 465 -13.66 -8.01 -22.98
C GLY A 465 -15.01 -7.41 -22.58
N VAL A 466 -16.09 -8.12 -22.87
CA VAL A 466 -17.44 -7.74 -22.43
C VAL A 466 -17.62 -8.16 -20.97
N SER A 467 -17.97 -7.21 -20.09
CA SER A 467 -18.31 -7.48 -18.70
C SER A 467 -19.62 -8.26 -18.60
N ILE A 468 -19.64 -9.29 -17.75
CA ILE A 468 -20.84 -10.11 -17.49
C ILE A 468 -21.06 -10.23 -15.99
N ALA A 469 -22.32 -10.15 -15.57
CA ALA A 469 -22.75 -10.51 -14.23
C ALA A 469 -23.41 -11.90 -14.24
N THR A 470 -22.90 -12.80 -13.41
CA THR A 470 -23.55 -14.09 -13.10
C THR A 470 -23.92 -14.11 -11.61
N PRO A 471 -25.17 -13.78 -11.25
CA PRO A 471 -25.63 -13.79 -9.87
C PRO A 471 -25.46 -15.14 -9.18
N VAL A 472 -25.36 -15.10 -7.85
CA VAL A 472 -25.29 -16.32 -7.04
C VAL A 472 -26.63 -17.06 -7.11
N PHE A 473 -26.59 -18.34 -7.48
CA PHE A 473 -27.76 -19.23 -7.69
C PHE A 473 -28.70 -18.88 -8.85
N ASP A 474 -28.47 -17.79 -9.57
CA ASP A 474 -29.24 -17.38 -10.77
C ASP A 474 -28.28 -16.92 -11.88
N GLY A 475 -27.24 -17.73 -12.10
CA GLY A 475 -26.15 -17.41 -13.02
C GLY A 475 -26.35 -18.02 -14.41
N ALA A 476 -25.37 -17.76 -15.29
CA ALA A 476 -25.31 -18.38 -16.60
C ALA A 476 -25.20 -19.91 -16.50
N HIS A 477 -25.97 -20.61 -17.32
CA HIS A 477 -25.90 -22.06 -17.46
C HIS A 477 -24.93 -22.44 -18.58
N GLU A 478 -24.58 -23.72 -18.67
CA GLU A 478 -23.65 -24.24 -19.69
C GLU A 478 -24.10 -23.90 -21.13
N VAL A 479 -25.40 -23.95 -21.40
CA VAL A 479 -25.97 -23.61 -22.71
C VAL A 479 -25.73 -22.15 -23.08
N ASP A 480 -25.82 -21.25 -22.10
CA ASP A 480 -25.56 -19.82 -22.29
C ASP A 480 -24.08 -19.59 -22.62
N ILE A 481 -23.18 -20.25 -21.87
CA ILE A 481 -21.73 -20.18 -22.10
C ILE A 481 -21.38 -20.68 -23.51
N ASN A 482 -21.97 -21.80 -23.95
CA ASN A 482 -21.73 -22.36 -25.28
C ASN A 482 -22.21 -21.40 -26.37
N THR A 483 -23.39 -20.80 -26.21
CA THR A 483 -23.92 -19.79 -27.13
C THR A 483 -22.98 -18.58 -27.22
N MET A 484 -22.45 -18.13 -26.08
CA MET A 484 -21.49 -17.02 -26.03
C MET A 484 -20.15 -17.36 -26.67
N LEU A 485 -19.65 -18.59 -26.52
CA LEU A 485 -18.44 -19.07 -27.20
C LEU A 485 -18.65 -19.06 -28.72
N GLU A 486 -19.78 -19.55 -29.22
CA GLU A 486 -20.12 -19.49 -30.65
C GLU A 486 -20.22 -18.06 -31.16
N GLN A 487 -20.90 -17.18 -30.42
CA GLN A 487 -20.96 -15.74 -30.73
C GLN A 487 -19.58 -15.08 -30.74
N ALA A 488 -18.63 -15.56 -29.92
CA ALA A 488 -17.23 -15.13 -29.91
C ALA A 488 -16.39 -15.77 -31.04
N GLY A 489 -16.93 -16.74 -31.79
CA GLY A 489 -16.19 -17.48 -32.83
C GLY A 489 -15.24 -18.55 -32.28
N LEU A 490 -15.49 -19.01 -31.05
CA LEU A 490 -14.70 -20.00 -30.33
C LEU A 490 -15.44 -21.34 -30.30
N HIS A 491 -14.70 -22.43 -30.08
CA HIS A 491 -15.29 -23.76 -29.97
C HIS A 491 -16.05 -23.93 -28.64
N THR A 492 -17.22 -24.57 -28.68
CA THR A 492 -18.10 -24.76 -27.51
C THR A 492 -17.46 -25.55 -26.37
N SER A 493 -16.45 -26.38 -26.64
CA SER A 493 -15.71 -27.08 -25.58
C SER A 493 -14.85 -26.18 -24.70
N GLY A 494 -14.62 -24.92 -25.08
CA GLY A 494 -13.70 -24.00 -24.38
C GLY A 494 -12.22 -24.43 -24.46
N GLN A 495 -11.90 -25.42 -25.30
CA GLN A 495 -10.55 -25.93 -25.48
C GLN A 495 -9.94 -25.46 -26.79
N SER A 496 -8.66 -25.07 -26.75
CA SER A 496 -7.90 -24.61 -27.90
C SER A 496 -6.69 -25.52 -28.15
N GLN A 497 -6.23 -25.57 -29.39
CA GLN A 497 -4.94 -26.20 -29.69
C GLN A 497 -3.84 -25.28 -29.18
N LEU A 498 -2.95 -25.82 -28.35
CA LEU A 498 -1.78 -25.11 -27.85
C LEU A 498 -0.52 -25.70 -28.45
N TYR A 499 0.53 -24.89 -28.46
CA TYR A 499 1.88 -25.23 -28.91
C TYR A 499 2.86 -25.00 -27.78
N ASP A 500 3.85 -25.88 -27.67
CA ASP A 500 4.93 -25.74 -26.69
C ASP A 500 5.87 -24.61 -27.13
N GLY A 501 6.05 -23.59 -26.29
CA GLY A 501 6.93 -22.46 -26.56
C GLY A 501 8.39 -22.88 -26.79
N ARG A 502 8.84 -23.99 -26.19
CA ARG A 502 10.24 -24.45 -26.28
C ARG A 502 10.56 -25.20 -27.56
N THR A 503 9.62 -26.00 -28.04
CA THR A 503 9.82 -26.89 -29.19
C THR A 503 9.09 -26.41 -30.43
N GLY A 504 8.03 -25.61 -30.26
CA GLY A 504 7.11 -25.19 -31.32
C GLY A 504 6.11 -26.28 -31.73
N GLU A 505 6.15 -27.46 -31.11
CA GLU A 505 5.27 -28.57 -31.47
C GLU A 505 3.88 -28.42 -30.83
N PRO A 506 2.80 -28.82 -31.53
CA PRO A 506 1.47 -28.83 -30.96
C PRO A 506 1.35 -29.89 -29.87
N PHE A 507 0.64 -29.59 -28.77
CA PHE A 507 0.29 -30.60 -27.78
C PHE A 507 -0.69 -31.63 -28.33
N ASP A 508 -0.54 -32.90 -27.95
CA ASP A 508 -1.37 -34.02 -28.44
C ASP A 508 -2.88 -33.82 -28.21
N ARG A 509 -3.25 -33.10 -27.14
CA ARG A 509 -4.64 -32.83 -26.79
C ARG A 509 -4.88 -31.33 -26.68
N LYS A 510 -6.05 -30.90 -27.13
CA LYS A 510 -6.56 -29.55 -26.88
C LYS A 510 -6.69 -29.30 -25.38
N VAL A 511 -6.35 -28.10 -24.96
CA VAL A 511 -6.26 -27.69 -23.56
C VAL A 511 -7.31 -26.62 -23.29
N THR A 512 -7.94 -26.67 -22.11
CA THR A 512 -8.84 -25.62 -21.65
C THR A 512 -8.03 -24.35 -21.42
N MET A 513 -8.39 -23.29 -22.14
CA MET A 513 -7.75 -21.99 -22.05
C MET A 513 -8.80 -20.90 -21.97
N GLY A 514 -8.56 -19.90 -21.12
CA GLY A 514 -9.51 -18.81 -20.93
C GLY A 514 -9.08 -17.82 -19.86
N TYR A 515 -9.90 -16.81 -19.62
CA TYR A 515 -9.61 -15.81 -18.61
C TYR A 515 -10.20 -16.21 -17.26
N ILE A 516 -9.37 -16.19 -16.22
CA ILE A 516 -9.81 -16.38 -14.83
C ILE A 516 -9.42 -15.15 -14.00
N TYR A 517 -10.26 -14.80 -13.02
CA TYR A 517 -9.96 -13.69 -12.12
C TYR A 517 -9.04 -14.12 -10.98
N MET A 518 -7.80 -13.66 -11.01
CA MET A 518 -6.77 -14.01 -10.03
C MET A 518 -6.45 -12.85 -9.09
N LEU A 519 -6.23 -13.19 -7.83
CA LEU A 519 -5.87 -12.26 -6.76
C LEU A 519 -4.45 -12.55 -6.27
N LYS A 520 -3.69 -11.48 -6.01
CA LYS A 520 -2.45 -11.53 -5.21
C LYS A 520 -2.84 -11.39 -3.74
N LEU A 521 -2.48 -12.37 -2.92
CA LEU A 521 -2.76 -12.32 -1.49
C LEU A 521 -1.69 -11.50 -0.76
N HIS A 522 -2.04 -10.91 0.37
CA HIS A 522 -1.10 -10.21 1.27
C HIS A 522 -0.10 -11.16 1.98
N HIS A 523 0.08 -12.37 1.45
CA HIS A 523 0.98 -13.39 1.95
C HIS A 523 2.25 -13.37 1.10
N LEU A 524 3.00 -12.27 1.22
CA LEU A 524 4.21 -12.02 0.44
C LEU A 524 5.39 -12.79 1.02
N VAL A 525 6.30 -13.24 0.15
CA VAL A 525 7.45 -14.03 0.57
C VAL A 525 8.46 -13.18 1.37
N ASP A 526 8.67 -11.91 0.98
CA ASP A 526 9.60 -11.00 1.67
C ASP A 526 9.24 -10.79 3.15
N ASP A 527 7.95 -10.79 3.47
CA ASP A 527 7.50 -10.66 4.85
C ASP A 527 7.77 -11.92 5.67
N LYS A 528 7.85 -13.08 5.01
CA LYS A 528 8.00 -14.40 5.63
C LYS A 528 9.42 -14.91 5.70
N ILE A 529 10.30 -14.45 4.81
CA ILE A 529 11.72 -14.79 4.89
C ILE A 529 12.26 -14.19 6.18
N HIS A 530 12.86 -15.06 6.99
CA HIS A 530 13.52 -14.71 8.24
C HIS A 530 14.67 -15.67 8.48
N ALA A 531 15.86 -15.13 8.69
CA ALA A 531 17.06 -15.88 9.00
C ALA A 531 17.79 -15.19 10.15
N ARG A 532 18.42 -16.00 11.00
CA ARG A 532 19.20 -15.54 12.14
C ARG A 532 20.45 -16.40 12.25
N SER A 533 21.60 -15.75 12.38
CA SER A 533 22.82 -16.36 12.88
C SER A 533 22.93 -16.10 14.39
N ILE A 534 23.22 -14.84 14.77
CA ILE A 534 23.30 -14.35 16.15
C ILE A 534 22.36 -13.16 16.29
N GLY A 535 21.78 -12.97 17.47
CA GLY A 535 20.86 -11.88 17.72
C GLY A 535 20.72 -11.59 19.21
N PRO A 536 19.78 -10.73 19.59
CA PRO A 536 19.51 -10.44 20.98
C PRO A 536 18.96 -11.67 21.71
N TYR A 537 19.19 -11.67 23.01
CA TYR A 537 18.79 -12.72 23.94
C TYR A 537 17.93 -12.13 25.06
N SER A 538 17.06 -12.98 25.61
CA SER A 538 16.23 -12.66 26.77
C SER A 538 17.11 -12.39 27.98
N LEU A 539 16.78 -11.34 28.74
CA LEU A 539 17.51 -11.00 29.97
C LEU A 539 17.35 -12.08 31.06
N VAL A 540 16.20 -12.75 31.09
CA VAL A 540 15.86 -13.72 32.14
C VAL A 540 16.35 -15.11 31.76
N THR A 541 15.91 -15.62 30.60
CA THR A 541 16.17 -17.01 30.20
C THR A 541 17.44 -17.19 29.38
N GLN A 542 18.10 -16.10 28.97
CA GLN A 542 19.27 -16.10 28.06
C GLN A 542 19.03 -16.77 26.69
N GLN A 543 17.79 -17.16 26.39
CA GLN A 543 17.40 -17.72 25.09
C GLN A 543 17.29 -16.64 24.01
N PRO A 544 17.46 -17.01 22.73
CA PRO A 544 17.10 -16.18 21.59
C PRO A 544 15.72 -15.53 21.77
N LEU A 545 15.61 -14.21 21.53
CA LEU A 545 14.30 -13.57 21.47
C LEU A 545 13.42 -14.22 20.38
N GLY A 546 12.10 -14.12 20.50
CA GLY A 546 11.16 -14.61 19.51
C GLY A 546 10.78 -13.54 18.49
N GLY A 547 10.51 -13.97 17.25
CA GLY A 547 9.90 -13.15 16.21
C GLY A 547 10.87 -12.32 15.36
N LYS A 548 10.49 -12.08 14.10
CA LYS A 548 11.29 -11.36 13.09
C LYS A 548 11.67 -9.94 13.51
N ALA A 549 10.74 -9.21 14.12
CA ALA A 549 10.96 -7.82 14.55
C ALA A 549 12.08 -7.66 15.59
N GLN A 550 12.39 -8.71 16.35
CA GLN A 550 13.47 -8.74 17.35
C GLN A 550 14.69 -9.51 16.86
N PHE A 551 14.77 -9.81 15.56
CA PHE A 551 15.78 -10.70 15.00
C PHE A 551 15.86 -12.05 15.75
N GLY A 552 14.67 -12.62 16.01
CA GLY A 552 14.49 -13.75 16.90
C GLY A 552 14.89 -15.10 16.32
N GLY A 553 15.04 -16.11 17.18
CA GLY A 553 15.29 -17.50 16.78
C GLY A 553 14.01 -18.24 16.36
N GLN A 554 14.18 -19.36 15.65
CA GLN A 554 13.08 -20.31 15.44
C GLN A 554 12.88 -21.13 16.71
N ARG A 555 11.61 -21.45 17.01
CA ARG A 555 11.29 -22.30 18.15
C ARG A 555 11.54 -23.75 17.76
N PHE A 556 12.47 -24.39 18.48
CA PHE A 556 12.67 -25.84 18.44
C PHE A 556 11.88 -26.45 19.60
N GLY A 557 10.78 -27.13 19.29
CA GLY A 557 9.83 -27.64 20.28
C GLY A 557 10.05 -29.11 20.60
N GLU A 558 9.16 -29.64 21.45
CA GLU A 558 9.17 -31.03 21.90
C GLU A 558 9.05 -32.03 20.74
N MET A 559 8.19 -31.75 19.75
CA MET A 559 8.01 -32.64 18.60
C MET A 559 9.27 -32.70 17.73
N GLU A 560 9.99 -31.59 17.57
CA GLU A 560 11.26 -31.57 16.83
C GLU A 560 12.39 -32.27 17.60
N VAL A 561 12.40 -32.18 18.94
CA VAL A 561 13.29 -32.97 19.80
C VAL A 561 13.08 -34.45 19.58
N TRP A 562 11.82 -34.94 19.65
CA TRP A 562 11.50 -36.34 19.42
C TRP A 562 11.93 -36.83 18.03
N ALA A 563 11.84 -35.97 17.02
CA ALA A 563 12.32 -36.31 15.69
C ALA A 563 13.84 -36.59 15.71
N LEU A 564 14.65 -35.74 16.35
CA LEU A 564 16.10 -35.96 16.45
C LEU A 564 16.45 -37.17 17.31
N GLU A 565 15.72 -37.40 18.40
CA GLU A 565 15.87 -38.59 19.26
C GLU A 565 15.61 -39.88 18.47
N ALA A 566 14.55 -39.90 17.64
CA ALA A 566 14.21 -41.05 16.80
C ALA A 566 15.30 -41.39 15.77
N TYR A 567 16.04 -40.38 15.28
CA TYR A 567 17.20 -40.58 14.42
C TYR A 567 18.48 -40.96 15.19
N GLY A 568 18.50 -40.85 16.51
CA GLY A 568 19.71 -41.01 17.33
C GLY A 568 20.72 -39.86 17.15
N ALA A 569 20.26 -38.68 16.72
CA ALA A 569 21.10 -37.52 16.44
C ALA A 569 21.49 -36.75 17.73
N ALA A 570 22.17 -37.43 18.66
CA ALA A 570 22.45 -36.94 20.01
C ALA A 570 23.28 -35.63 20.02
N TYR A 571 24.33 -35.53 19.19
CA TYR A 571 25.16 -34.32 19.11
C TYR A 571 24.40 -33.12 18.57
N THR A 572 23.57 -33.32 17.53
CA THR A 572 22.73 -32.26 16.97
C THR A 572 21.70 -31.78 17.99
N LEU A 573 21.09 -32.71 18.72
CA LEU A 573 20.15 -32.36 19.77
C LEU A 573 20.84 -31.59 20.91
N GLN A 574 22.01 -32.05 21.36
CA GLN A 574 22.79 -31.38 22.39
C GLN A 574 23.15 -29.95 21.96
N GLU A 575 23.60 -29.77 20.72
CA GLU A 575 23.92 -28.44 20.17
C GLU A 575 22.71 -27.51 20.16
N MET A 576 21.55 -27.99 19.70
CA MET A 576 20.30 -27.23 19.63
C MET A 576 19.80 -26.78 21.02
N LEU A 577 19.96 -27.64 22.03
CA LEU A 577 19.50 -27.37 23.40
C LEU A 577 20.50 -26.55 24.25
N THR A 578 21.75 -26.41 23.82
CA THR A 578 22.81 -25.74 24.61
C THR A 578 23.37 -24.52 23.87
N VAL A 579 24.42 -24.72 23.07
CA VAL A 579 25.23 -23.66 22.45
C VAL A 579 24.48 -22.82 21.41
N LYS A 580 23.41 -23.35 20.81
CA LYS A 580 22.50 -22.59 19.92
C LYS A 580 21.35 -21.88 20.67
N SER A 581 21.20 -22.14 21.96
CA SER A 581 20.11 -21.63 22.80
C SER A 581 20.68 -20.75 23.94
N ASP A 582 20.83 -21.30 25.13
CA ASP A 582 20.97 -20.60 26.40
C ASP A 582 22.21 -21.02 27.19
N ASP A 583 23.17 -21.70 26.57
CA ASP A 583 24.54 -21.81 27.09
C ASP A 583 25.34 -20.55 26.72
N VAL A 584 25.45 -19.62 27.67
CA VAL A 584 26.09 -18.31 27.47
C VAL A 584 27.59 -18.42 27.19
N ALA A 585 28.28 -19.35 27.85
CA ALA A 585 29.72 -19.53 27.67
C ALA A 585 30.01 -20.35 26.42
N GLY A 586 29.26 -21.44 26.21
CA GLY A 586 29.40 -22.32 25.05
C GLY A 586 29.14 -21.59 23.74
N ARG A 587 28.10 -20.75 23.64
CA ARG A 587 27.80 -20.02 22.39
C ARG A 587 28.92 -19.09 21.94
N THR A 588 29.61 -18.41 22.88
CA THR A 588 30.72 -17.52 22.55
C THR A 588 31.94 -18.32 22.09
N LYS A 589 32.28 -19.41 22.81
CA LYS A 589 33.36 -20.32 22.41
C LYS A 589 33.13 -20.92 21.03
N VAL A 590 31.91 -21.38 20.76
CA VAL A 590 31.54 -21.96 19.47
C VAL A 590 31.65 -20.92 18.35
N TYR A 591 31.21 -19.69 18.58
CA TYR A 591 31.39 -18.63 17.60
C TYR A 591 32.88 -18.35 17.30
N GLU A 592 33.72 -18.27 18.33
CA GLU A 592 35.16 -18.10 18.14
C GLU A 592 35.80 -19.28 17.40
N ALA A 593 35.40 -20.51 17.72
CA ALA A 593 35.89 -21.73 17.06
C ALA A 593 35.51 -21.73 15.57
N ILE A 594 34.25 -21.42 15.23
CA ILE A 594 33.78 -21.31 13.84
C ILE A 594 34.60 -20.24 13.08
N VAL A 595 34.87 -19.09 13.69
CA VAL A 595 35.67 -18.02 13.06
C VAL A 595 37.13 -18.45 12.84
N ARG A 596 37.68 -19.31 13.72
CA ARG A 596 39.02 -19.89 13.56
C ARG A 596 39.07 -21.07 12.57
N GLY A 597 37.91 -21.61 12.18
CA GLY A 597 37.81 -22.81 11.35
C GLY A 597 37.98 -24.11 12.14
N ASP A 598 37.81 -24.06 13.47
CA ASP A 598 37.83 -25.22 14.35
C ASP A 598 36.39 -25.71 14.61
N ASP A 599 36.15 -27.01 14.49
CA ASP A 599 34.83 -27.63 14.73
C ASP A 599 34.64 -28.15 16.16
N THR A 600 35.58 -27.86 17.07
CA THR A 600 35.50 -28.31 18.46
C THR A 600 34.49 -27.48 19.24
N PHE A 601 33.48 -28.12 19.82
CA PHE A 601 32.53 -27.48 20.71
C PHE A 601 32.45 -28.19 22.07
N GLU A 602 32.40 -27.41 23.13
CA GLU A 602 32.12 -27.88 24.49
C GLU A 602 30.73 -27.35 24.89
N ALA A 603 29.81 -28.26 25.16
CA ALA A 603 28.49 -27.92 25.67
C ALA A 603 28.51 -27.84 27.20
N GLY A 604 28.09 -26.69 27.74
CA GLY A 604 27.91 -26.47 29.17
C GLY A 604 26.48 -26.79 29.63
N ILE A 605 26.14 -26.28 30.82
CA ILE A 605 24.81 -26.40 31.41
C ILE A 605 23.94 -25.25 30.88
N PRO A 606 22.73 -25.50 30.35
CA PRO A 606 21.80 -24.46 29.94
C PRO A 606 21.42 -23.52 31.09
N GLU A 607 21.32 -22.22 30.82
CA GLU A 607 20.87 -21.26 31.85
C GLU A 607 19.43 -21.51 32.31
N SER A 608 18.56 -22.02 31.45
CA SER A 608 17.20 -22.43 31.84
C SER A 608 17.20 -23.47 32.95
N PHE A 609 18.16 -24.39 32.96
CA PHE A 609 18.33 -25.36 34.04
C PHE A 609 18.79 -24.69 35.34
N ASN A 610 19.73 -23.74 35.25
CA ASN A 610 20.16 -22.97 36.42
C ASN A 610 19.01 -22.15 37.02
N VAL A 611 18.21 -21.49 36.17
CA VAL A 611 17.01 -20.75 36.58
C VAL A 611 16.06 -21.68 37.32
N LEU A 612 15.76 -22.86 36.76
CA LEU A 612 14.89 -23.86 37.39
C LEU A 612 15.40 -24.28 38.78
N VAL A 613 16.70 -24.57 38.92
CA VAL A 613 17.30 -24.93 40.22
C VAL A 613 17.16 -23.79 41.23
N LYS A 614 17.38 -22.54 40.79
CA LYS A 614 17.23 -21.36 41.66
C LYS A 614 15.77 -21.12 42.05
N GLU A 615 14.83 -21.33 41.15
CA GLU A 615 13.39 -21.26 41.43
C GLU A 615 12.99 -22.31 42.46
N MET A 616 13.41 -23.57 42.31
CA MET A 616 13.13 -24.61 43.31
C MET A 616 13.74 -24.27 44.68
N ARG A 617 14.98 -23.76 44.72
CA ARG A 617 15.62 -23.33 45.97
C ARG A 617 14.90 -22.15 46.62
N SER A 618 14.32 -21.24 45.83
CA SER A 618 13.53 -20.12 46.35
C SER A 618 12.24 -20.56 47.04
N LEU A 619 11.71 -21.74 46.70
CA LEU A 619 10.57 -22.38 47.37
C LEU A 619 10.95 -23.06 48.69
N GLY A 620 12.23 -23.05 49.07
CA GLY A 620 12.74 -23.72 50.28
C GLY A 620 13.11 -25.19 50.08
N LEU A 621 13.19 -25.68 48.84
CA LEU A 621 13.68 -27.02 48.52
C LEU A 621 15.22 -27.01 48.45
N ASN A 622 15.90 -27.98 49.06
CA ASN A 622 17.33 -28.15 48.83
C ASN A 622 17.57 -29.04 47.60
N VAL A 623 18.17 -28.48 46.56
CA VAL A 623 18.48 -29.17 45.28
C VAL A 623 19.95 -28.97 44.98
N GLU A 624 20.73 -30.05 44.90
CA GLU A 624 22.17 -30.05 44.63
C GLU A 624 22.50 -31.03 43.50
N LEU A 625 23.58 -30.76 42.76
CA LEU A 625 24.10 -31.67 41.73
C LEU A 625 25.17 -32.56 42.36
N GLU A 626 24.92 -33.86 42.45
CA GLU A 626 25.89 -34.83 42.96
C GLU A 626 26.74 -35.40 41.81
N ASN A 627 28.07 -35.31 41.91
CA ASN A 627 28.97 -36.04 41.04
C ASN A 627 29.13 -37.47 41.58
N THR A 628 28.56 -38.46 40.87
CA THR A 628 28.59 -39.87 41.25
C THR A 628 29.83 -40.63 40.75
N GLN A 629 30.87 -39.93 40.26
CA GLN A 629 32.16 -40.56 40.00
C GLN A 629 32.77 -40.99 41.34
N VAL A 630 32.58 -42.27 41.66
CA VAL A 630 33.27 -42.97 42.74
C VAL A 630 34.77 -42.89 42.42
N GLU A 631 35.53 -42.11 43.17
CA GLU A 631 36.98 -42.25 43.20
C GLU A 631 37.27 -43.67 43.71
N GLU A 632 37.65 -44.58 42.81
CA GLU A 632 38.24 -45.86 43.19
C GLU A 632 39.54 -45.54 43.95
N THR A 633 39.44 -45.40 45.26
CA THR A 633 40.61 -45.36 46.12
C THR A 633 41.20 -46.77 46.10
N PRO A 634 42.41 -47.00 45.55
CA PRO A 634 42.98 -48.34 45.55
C PRO A 634 43.24 -48.73 47.01
N THR A 635 42.54 -49.75 47.49
CA THR A 635 42.76 -50.38 48.79
C THR A 635 44.19 -50.89 48.82
N ARG A 636 45.07 -50.13 49.49
CA ARG A 636 46.44 -50.56 49.81
C ARG A 636 46.32 -51.77 50.73
N LEU A 637 46.63 -52.96 50.22
CA LEU A 637 46.76 -54.17 51.04
C LEU A 637 47.85 -53.93 52.11
N PRO A 638 47.66 -54.44 53.35
CA PRO A 638 48.56 -54.17 54.45
C PRO A 638 49.91 -54.86 54.24
N ASP A 639 51.00 -54.10 54.40
CA ASP A 639 52.35 -54.65 54.47
C ASP A 639 52.43 -55.64 55.65
N ALA A 640 52.77 -56.90 55.33
CA ALA A 640 53.09 -57.90 56.33
C ALA A 640 54.38 -57.50 57.05
N ALA A 641 54.31 -57.43 58.38
CA ALA A 641 55.47 -57.22 59.24
C ALA A 641 56.37 -58.48 59.29
N GLU A 642 57.68 -58.28 59.11
CA GLU A 642 58.73 -59.13 59.69
C GLU A 642 58.91 -58.82 61.17
#